data_AF-A0A7S7SKE4-F1
#
_entry.id   AF-A0A7S7SKE4-F1
#
_cell.length_a   1.000
_cell.length_b   1.000
_cell.length_c   1.000
_cell.angle_alpha   90.00
_cell.angle_beta   90.00
_cell.angle_gamma   90.00
#
_symmetry.space_group_name_H-M   'P 1'
#
loop_
_entity.id
_entity.type
_entity.pdbx_description
1 polymer ?
#
loop_
_entity_poly.entity_id
_entity_poly.type
_entity_poly.pdbx_seq_one_letter_code
_entity_poly.pdbx_strand_id
1 'polypeptide(L)'
;MPFSGSDVSQSDRSQQRVDVELIRYINLKLAALGQPTSKSAADPYFLELAGPLLRNYYQKDQLLGGQLCQADTRIQAFLDSYLSEICPGGAPKLPANTFVLDRPGLARAMSLPVDADSFSSPYLQSYRIAQGVLHNPRSDRRTTQGLFQIVEGGLPVPADKLEAPKQAFATLLREALRPPSEVLELPFTANQDDKDRLFVSLLLRPIVCPATGRDPQKSMEIRFFAPASLVSNLDFVESIFGNAGDPYLPENNAALDVHHWTGHSGCVILAPHLVGLSKKYLGLPHYDQATDRQRRDEMCWRAEDEPYNGGRAFKIACRDHRGVMVTIIADNYFGYCKKEVKTQVSFAANLYGLAEEEHAGGAIAFPAYVVGQEFSEDRAVQLKKSTIDDVLRLLDGRARAMPEGYAVDVRYPEILYLPEHAEFNVQGGYVKWIRDDGEHRLTLRVGETYVLPSGYRLRLEKQLKGAAWRLVGVVAHGTLCHKPCTVSGGGKSEISKSIANAQLEGPVFVRDYHHDMDEVERILAMDFSNIFALPQPDSRANRPILSPERSLGSVIRLLTPSSEYSDAHNAWLRGLPQTIRQLVFTVKRYYRQEWGSNWREFFTVDRINGFLGHELKYRNQKLVGNYLRVGFDPDGSWRIYKLRPDFHPADKVQVEDDITASVVVPRNSLPDFDTKYPNQSAKLVTNCESFLFQRPDDAVIRGFDAQAEADLATPNTFISNFEPITRGQARELVDHVVQFDKYTLPMKRLLFDFVNSKEGSFIVSSAHARVIDGKPSKNPRYLQQVPNRVDPRDAYLAEVCARLNRTVPSTEPVHFPVNAVLAGRRGNPSDPKIGVPPLAVYNPIHYQELPELFMDFICSLTGKSPSTTGFGSEGALTKGPFNAVWPVVDLNNALVSFILTEYAGFTTAAGYVGPKYKVDHDVSMLVPEVWCRIRVDERDPKFLIDNGYLEKLEDFEHDGRVVLASRLGYRVTSLFVDRFLGRIFETPDAVFTEELLRPEKQGPEDFAAGIHAIVEAQQRVALNYFEDGSVDAACPPLKALLHVLVHGHFEGMTIQDPRLRALFTRESLLASDWYHQRLAVKQQRDVALWTRHVQELEAFLPRAVAQQFDVDARLAEARVQLARVSAPEYLEELVGTIGADPFTLQIPN
;
A
#
# COMPACT_ATOMS: atom_id res chain seq x y z
N MET A 1 -36.78 12.22 6.82
CA MET A 1 -36.32 13.54 7.30
C MET A 1 -36.11 14.43 6.09
N PRO A 2 -36.51 15.71 6.09
CA PRO A 2 -36.22 16.58 4.96
C PRO A 2 -34.76 17.02 5.03
N PHE A 3 -34.01 16.81 3.94
CA PHE A 3 -32.61 17.19 3.82
C PHE A 3 -32.54 18.68 3.43
N SER A 4 -31.99 19.52 4.31
CA SER A 4 -31.67 20.92 4.00
C SER A 4 -30.29 20.99 3.33
N GLY A 5 -30.27 21.22 2.01
CA GLY A 5 -29.06 21.53 1.26
C GLY A 5 -28.66 22.99 1.44
N SER A 6 -27.42 23.26 1.83
CA SER A 6 -26.85 24.63 1.74
C SER A 6 -25.35 24.70 1.48
N ASP A 7 -24.56 23.63 1.64
CA ASP A 7 -23.09 23.71 1.45
C ASP A 7 -22.56 23.30 0.06
N VAL A 8 -23.39 22.76 -0.84
CA VAL A 8 -22.93 22.28 -2.17
C VAL A 8 -22.73 23.41 -3.20
N SER A 9 -23.26 24.62 -2.94
CA SER A 9 -23.41 25.64 -3.99
C SER A 9 -22.17 26.49 -4.34
N GLN A 10 -21.14 26.53 -3.49
CA GLN A 10 -19.92 27.33 -3.76
C GLN A 10 -18.83 26.53 -4.49
N SER A 11 -18.67 25.23 -4.20
CA SER A 11 -17.71 24.37 -4.90
C SER A 11 -18.08 24.18 -6.37
N ASP A 12 -19.37 23.94 -6.66
CA ASP A 12 -19.85 23.72 -8.03
C ASP A 12 -19.63 24.94 -8.94
N ARG A 13 -19.81 26.17 -8.42
CA ARG A 13 -19.55 27.39 -9.19
C ARG A 13 -18.06 27.61 -9.46
N SER A 14 -17.19 27.21 -8.55
CA SER A 14 -15.75 27.29 -8.73
C SER A 14 -15.25 26.26 -9.75
N GLN A 15 -15.77 25.04 -9.70
CA GLN A 15 -15.43 23.97 -10.65
C GLN A 15 -15.92 24.28 -12.06
N GLN A 16 -17.17 24.75 -12.21
CA GLN A 16 -17.71 25.19 -13.51
C GLN A 16 -16.88 26.31 -14.14
N ARG A 17 -16.37 27.25 -13.33
CA ARG A 17 -15.50 28.33 -13.83
C ARG A 17 -14.14 27.79 -14.31
N VAL A 18 -13.56 26.85 -13.56
CA VAL A 18 -12.32 26.15 -13.96
C VAL A 18 -12.53 25.38 -15.26
N ASP A 19 -13.65 24.68 -15.41
CA ASP A 19 -13.97 23.90 -16.62
C ASP A 19 -14.10 24.81 -17.87
N VAL A 20 -14.73 25.98 -17.74
CA VAL A 20 -14.82 26.96 -18.84
C VAL A 20 -13.45 27.53 -19.22
N GLU A 21 -12.59 27.81 -18.24
CA GLU A 21 -11.23 28.29 -18.49
C GLU A 21 -10.36 27.21 -19.15
N LEU A 22 -10.48 25.94 -18.72
CA LEU A 22 -9.80 24.80 -19.35
C LEU A 22 -10.25 24.60 -20.80
N ILE A 23 -11.56 24.67 -21.07
CA ILE A 23 -12.12 24.58 -22.44
C ILE A 23 -11.57 25.68 -23.35
N ARG A 24 -11.50 26.93 -22.85
CA ARG A 24 -10.89 28.04 -23.60
C ARG A 24 -9.40 27.77 -23.88
N TYR A 25 -8.68 27.26 -22.89
CA TYR A 25 -7.26 26.92 -23.03
C TYR A 25 -7.03 25.79 -24.04
N ILE A 26 -7.86 24.74 -24.03
CA ILE A 26 -7.79 23.65 -25.01
C ILE A 26 -7.93 24.22 -26.44
N ASN A 27 -8.93 25.06 -26.69
CA ASN A 27 -9.12 25.67 -28.01
C ASN A 27 -7.93 26.56 -28.43
N LEU A 28 -7.34 27.33 -27.50
CA LEU A 28 -6.11 28.09 -27.77
C LEU A 28 -4.95 27.18 -28.20
N LYS A 29 -4.75 26.06 -27.49
CA LYS A 29 -3.68 25.11 -27.81
C LYS A 29 -3.91 24.40 -29.15
N LEU A 30 -5.15 23.99 -29.44
CA LEU A 30 -5.51 23.43 -30.75
C LEU A 30 -5.20 24.42 -31.87
N ALA A 31 -5.64 25.68 -31.73
CA ALA A 31 -5.34 26.73 -32.69
C ALA A 31 -3.83 27.01 -32.83
N ALA A 32 -3.06 26.98 -31.73
CA ALA A 32 -1.61 27.14 -31.75
C ALA A 32 -0.90 25.98 -32.48
N LEU A 33 -1.48 24.78 -32.46
CA LEU A 33 -1.01 23.60 -33.20
C LEU A 33 -1.53 23.55 -34.64
N GLY A 34 -2.26 24.57 -35.09
CA GLY A 34 -2.90 24.61 -36.40
C GLY A 34 -4.02 23.57 -36.58
N GLN A 35 -4.57 23.07 -35.47
CA GLN A 35 -5.66 22.09 -35.43
C GLN A 35 -7.03 22.80 -35.35
N PRO A 36 -8.11 22.24 -35.93
CA PRO A 36 -9.48 22.68 -35.70
C PRO A 36 -9.81 22.98 -34.23
N THR A 37 -10.57 24.05 -33.98
CA THR A 37 -11.13 24.33 -32.65
C THR A 37 -12.56 23.83 -32.55
N SER A 38 -13.07 23.67 -31.32
CA SER A 38 -14.47 23.32 -31.08
C SER A 38 -15.41 24.41 -31.61
N LYS A 39 -16.36 24.04 -32.48
CA LYS A 39 -17.37 24.99 -33.00
C LYS A 39 -18.41 25.40 -31.94
N SER A 40 -18.68 24.55 -30.96
CA SER A 40 -19.72 24.75 -29.95
C SER A 40 -19.23 25.45 -28.68
N ALA A 41 -17.93 25.35 -28.37
CA ALA A 41 -17.37 25.85 -27.11
C ALA A 41 -16.24 26.87 -27.26
N ALA A 42 -15.73 27.10 -28.47
CA ALA A 42 -14.78 28.18 -28.69
C ALA A 42 -15.45 29.55 -28.57
N ASP A 43 -14.73 30.52 -27.99
CA ASP A 43 -15.12 31.93 -28.02
C ASP A 43 -14.62 32.55 -29.33
N PRO A 44 -15.51 32.86 -30.29
CA PRO A 44 -15.10 33.29 -31.63
C PRO A 44 -14.39 34.65 -31.60
N TYR A 45 -14.82 35.56 -30.74
CA TYR A 45 -14.22 36.89 -30.60
C TYR A 45 -12.81 36.80 -30.01
N PHE A 46 -12.63 35.94 -29.00
CA PHE A 46 -11.32 35.73 -28.39
C PHE A 46 -10.34 35.03 -29.35
N LEU A 47 -10.77 34.02 -30.10
CA LEU A 47 -9.94 33.37 -31.11
C LEU A 47 -9.64 34.29 -32.30
N GLU A 48 -10.55 35.18 -32.68
CA GLU A 48 -10.30 36.21 -33.69
C GLU A 48 -9.19 37.17 -33.22
N LEU A 49 -9.28 37.65 -31.97
CA LEU A 49 -8.30 38.54 -31.37
C LEU A 49 -6.91 37.89 -31.23
N ALA A 50 -6.85 36.64 -30.75
CA ALA A 50 -5.60 35.89 -30.56
C ALA A 50 -5.05 35.28 -31.86
N GLY A 51 -5.91 35.11 -32.89
CA GLY A 51 -5.63 34.34 -34.10
C GLY A 51 -4.36 34.73 -34.86
N PRO A 52 -4.05 36.02 -35.10
CA PRO A 52 -2.82 36.42 -35.75
C PRO A 52 -1.56 35.97 -34.99
N LEU A 53 -1.59 36.02 -33.65
CA LEU A 53 -0.48 35.62 -32.80
C LEU A 53 -0.31 34.09 -32.80
N LEU A 54 -1.41 33.34 -32.70
CA LEU A 54 -1.40 31.87 -32.74
C LEU A 54 -0.94 31.35 -34.10
N ARG A 55 -1.39 31.96 -35.21
CA ARG A 55 -0.91 31.60 -36.55
C ARG A 55 0.56 31.95 -36.75
N ASN A 56 1.04 33.09 -36.22
CA ASN A 56 2.46 33.41 -36.26
C ASN A 56 3.30 32.41 -35.45
N TYR A 57 2.80 32.01 -34.28
CA TYR A 57 3.40 30.95 -33.47
C TYR A 57 3.47 29.63 -34.25
N TYR A 58 2.36 29.19 -34.84
CA TYR A 58 2.31 27.97 -35.65
C TYR A 58 3.29 28.02 -36.85
N GLN A 59 3.40 29.15 -37.55
CA GLN A 59 4.37 29.30 -38.65
C GLN A 59 5.81 29.22 -38.15
N LYS A 60 6.12 29.79 -36.98
CA LYS A 60 7.44 29.65 -36.35
C LYS A 60 7.71 28.22 -35.90
N ASP A 61 6.70 27.55 -35.34
CA ASP A 61 6.76 26.14 -34.96
C ASP A 61 7.06 25.27 -36.18
N GLN A 62 6.38 25.47 -37.31
CA GLN A 62 6.69 24.74 -38.56
C GLN A 62 8.14 24.96 -39.05
N LEU A 63 8.70 26.16 -38.89
CA LEU A 63 10.10 26.44 -39.21
C LEU A 63 11.09 25.75 -38.25
N LEU A 64 10.67 25.52 -37.01
CA LEU A 64 11.43 24.84 -35.95
C LEU A 64 11.05 23.35 -35.82
N GLY A 65 10.12 22.85 -36.65
CA GLY A 65 9.09 21.84 -36.36
C GLY A 65 9.52 20.39 -36.21
N GLY A 66 10.79 20.18 -35.85
CA GLY A 66 11.33 18.87 -35.53
C GLY A 66 12.14 18.84 -34.24
N GLN A 67 12.18 19.94 -33.47
CA GLN A 67 12.87 19.97 -32.19
C GLN A 67 12.09 19.18 -31.14
N LEU A 68 12.74 18.18 -30.57
CA LEU A 68 12.22 17.43 -29.45
C LEU A 68 12.51 18.20 -28.15
N CYS A 69 11.63 18.05 -27.16
CA CYS A 69 11.96 18.50 -25.80
C CYS A 69 13.19 17.73 -25.26
N GLN A 70 13.76 18.19 -24.16
CA GLN A 70 15.01 17.59 -23.65
C GLN A 70 14.84 16.12 -23.22
N ALA A 71 13.70 15.78 -22.63
CA ALA A 71 13.37 14.39 -22.28
C ALA A 71 13.26 13.51 -23.55
N ASP A 72 12.51 13.98 -24.55
CA ASP A 72 12.33 13.26 -25.83
C ASP A 72 13.64 13.15 -26.61
N THR A 73 14.54 14.13 -26.51
CA THR A 73 15.89 14.09 -27.10
C THR A 73 16.75 12.98 -26.49
N ARG A 74 16.73 12.82 -25.16
CA ARG A 74 17.42 11.72 -24.47
C ARG A 74 16.88 10.36 -24.91
N ILE A 75 15.56 10.25 -25.05
CA ILE A 75 14.90 9.01 -25.49
C ILE A 75 15.25 8.69 -26.94
N GLN A 76 15.18 9.69 -27.84
CA GLN A 76 15.50 9.49 -29.26
C GLN A 76 16.98 9.12 -29.45
N ALA A 77 17.90 9.77 -28.74
CA ALA A 77 19.32 9.44 -28.80
C ALA A 77 19.60 8.00 -28.37
N PHE A 78 18.90 7.50 -27.35
CA PHE A 78 18.94 6.09 -26.96
C PHE A 78 18.42 5.19 -28.08
N LEU A 79 17.24 5.47 -28.65
CA LEU A 79 16.63 4.66 -29.71
C LEU A 79 17.51 4.59 -30.97
N ASP A 80 18.05 5.73 -31.41
CA ASP A 80 18.92 5.83 -32.58
C ASP A 80 20.20 5.01 -32.39
N SER A 81 20.78 5.06 -31.20
CA SER A 81 21.98 4.28 -30.87
C SER A 81 21.68 2.79 -30.67
N TYR A 82 20.59 2.43 -29.98
CA TYR A 82 20.24 1.03 -29.71
C TYR A 82 19.90 0.26 -30.99
N LEU A 83 19.24 0.94 -31.94
CA LEU A 83 18.75 0.36 -33.19
C LEU A 83 19.65 0.66 -34.39
N SER A 84 20.84 1.23 -34.22
CA SER A 84 21.69 1.68 -35.33
C SER A 84 22.04 0.57 -36.34
N GLU A 85 22.18 -0.68 -35.86
CA GLU A 85 22.46 -1.86 -36.69
C GLU A 85 21.30 -2.21 -37.63
N ILE A 86 20.06 -1.99 -37.17
CA ILE A 86 18.83 -2.36 -37.85
C ILE A 86 18.23 -1.18 -38.63
N CYS A 87 18.49 0.03 -38.15
CA CYS A 87 17.99 1.29 -38.68
C CYS A 87 19.16 2.24 -38.95
N PRO A 88 20.00 1.99 -39.97
CA PRO A 88 21.18 2.82 -40.25
C PRO A 88 20.83 4.27 -40.65
N GLY A 89 19.59 4.52 -41.06
CA GLY A 89 19.04 5.85 -41.32
C GLY A 89 18.45 6.56 -40.10
N GLY A 90 18.60 6.01 -38.90
CA GLY A 90 17.97 6.49 -37.66
C GLY A 90 16.73 5.69 -37.27
N ALA A 91 16.46 5.60 -35.98
CA ALA A 91 15.27 4.92 -35.47
C ALA A 91 13.99 5.69 -35.83
N PRO A 92 12.80 5.07 -35.76
CA PRO A 92 11.54 5.82 -35.88
C PRO A 92 11.51 7.00 -34.91
N LYS A 93 11.24 8.20 -35.45
CA LYS A 93 11.32 9.46 -34.70
C LYS A 93 10.07 9.68 -33.85
N LEU A 94 10.24 10.00 -32.57
CA LEU A 94 9.15 10.40 -31.67
C LEU A 94 8.40 11.64 -32.22
N PRO A 95 7.08 11.76 -31.96
CA PRO A 95 6.29 12.87 -32.46
C PRO A 95 6.67 14.16 -31.72
N ALA A 96 7.21 15.15 -32.44
CA ALA A 96 7.55 16.46 -31.87
C ALA A 96 6.29 17.31 -31.61
N ASN A 97 5.33 17.28 -32.54
CA ASN A 97 4.13 18.13 -32.52
C ASN A 97 2.95 17.36 -31.89
N THR A 98 3.02 17.17 -30.58
CA THR A 98 1.92 16.59 -29.79
C THR A 98 1.10 17.68 -29.11
N PHE A 99 -0.16 17.39 -28.78
CA PHE A 99 -0.86 18.16 -27.77
C PHE A 99 -0.30 17.79 -26.38
N VAL A 100 0.60 18.64 -25.89
CA VAL A 100 1.20 18.50 -24.56
C VAL A 100 0.15 18.80 -23.49
N LEU A 101 0.01 17.93 -22.51
CA LEU A 101 -0.82 18.13 -21.32
C LEU A 101 0.02 18.81 -20.24
N ASP A 102 0.14 20.14 -20.32
CA ASP A 102 1.00 20.94 -19.45
C ASP A 102 0.31 21.37 -18.14
N ARG A 103 -0.97 21.06 -17.97
CA ARG A 103 -1.76 21.44 -16.80
C ARG A 103 -2.74 20.34 -16.37
N PRO A 104 -2.92 20.14 -15.04
CA PRO A 104 -3.96 19.28 -14.48
C PRO A 104 -5.35 19.52 -15.07
N GLY A 105 -6.01 18.42 -15.45
CA GLY A 105 -7.42 18.41 -15.86
C GLY A 105 -7.68 18.55 -17.36
N LEU A 106 -6.68 18.92 -18.16
CA LEU A 106 -6.82 18.99 -19.63
C LEU A 106 -7.19 17.62 -20.22
N ALA A 107 -6.50 16.56 -19.77
CA ALA A 107 -6.75 15.20 -20.26
C ALA A 107 -8.20 14.76 -20.03
N ARG A 108 -8.73 15.04 -18.83
CA ARG A 108 -10.11 14.72 -18.48
C ARG A 108 -11.12 15.50 -19.32
N ALA A 109 -10.93 16.81 -19.44
CA ALA A 109 -11.80 17.67 -20.25
C ALA A 109 -11.81 17.22 -21.72
N MET A 110 -10.67 16.73 -22.23
CA MET A 110 -10.51 16.24 -23.60
C MET A 110 -11.00 14.80 -23.83
N SER A 111 -11.33 14.06 -22.76
CA SER A 111 -11.71 12.63 -22.84
C SER A 111 -13.14 12.39 -23.33
N LEU A 112 -13.93 13.45 -23.51
CA LEU A 112 -15.32 13.43 -23.98
C LEU A 112 -15.55 14.61 -24.95
N PRO A 113 -16.51 14.49 -25.88
CA PRO A 113 -16.99 15.63 -26.65
C PRO A 113 -17.47 16.75 -25.73
N VAL A 114 -17.24 17.98 -26.14
CA VAL A 114 -17.61 19.14 -25.32
C VAL A 114 -19.13 19.33 -25.22
N ASP A 115 -19.88 18.79 -26.18
CA ASP A 115 -21.33 18.94 -26.33
C ASP A 115 -22.10 17.62 -26.10
N ALA A 116 -21.43 16.57 -25.61
CA ALA A 116 -22.07 15.29 -25.31
C ALA A 116 -21.55 14.63 -24.03
N ASP A 117 -22.39 13.76 -23.46
CA ASP A 117 -22.09 12.99 -22.26
C ASP A 117 -21.54 11.59 -22.57
N SER A 118 -21.30 11.26 -23.84
CA SER A 118 -20.76 9.95 -24.22
C SER A 118 -19.84 10.04 -25.44
N PHE A 119 -18.93 9.08 -25.52
CA PHE A 119 -17.99 8.91 -26.62
C PHE A 119 -17.73 7.43 -26.86
N SER A 120 -17.55 7.04 -28.13
CA SER A 120 -17.19 5.67 -28.51
C SER A 120 -16.12 5.69 -29.59
N SER A 121 -15.11 4.85 -29.40
CA SER A 121 -14.02 4.57 -30.34
C SER A 121 -13.81 3.05 -30.46
N PRO A 122 -12.94 2.56 -31.37
CA PRO A 122 -12.66 1.13 -31.48
C PRO A 122 -12.15 0.45 -30.19
N TYR A 123 -11.57 1.22 -29.27
CA TYR A 123 -10.93 0.69 -28.07
C TYR A 123 -11.53 1.18 -26.75
N LEU A 124 -12.43 2.16 -26.78
CA LEU A 124 -12.90 2.83 -25.57
C LEU A 124 -14.31 3.38 -25.71
N GLN A 125 -15.12 3.13 -24.68
CA GLN A 125 -16.38 3.83 -24.45
C GLN A 125 -16.24 4.71 -23.21
N SER A 126 -16.61 5.98 -23.32
CA SER A 126 -16.49 6.95 -22.22
C SER A 126 -17.81 7.66 -21.98
N TYR A 127 -18.07 8.00 -20.72
CA TYR A 127 -19.30 8.67 -20.30
C TYR A 127 -19.01 9.75 -19.26
N ARG A 128 -19.67 10.90 -19.40
CA ARG A 128 -19.82 11.87 -18.32
C ARG A 128 -20.88 11.32 -17.37
N ILE A 129 -20.53 11.15 -16.11
CA ILE A 129 -21.44 10.65 -15.08
C ILE A 129 -21.62 11.70 -13.98
N ALA A 130 -22.71 11.62 -13.23
CA ALA A 130 -23.03 12.57 -12.17
C ALA A 130 -21.88 12.76 -11.15
N GLN A 131 -21.12 11.70 -10.86
CA GLN A 131 -20.00 11.72 -9.92
C GLN A 131 -18.61 11.88 -10.56
N GLY A 132 -18.49 12.16 -11.87
CA GLY A 132 -17.19 12.29 -12.54
C GLY A 132 -17.16 11.71 -13.96
N VAL A 133 -16.24 10.78 -14.22
CA VAL A 133 -16.04 10.16 -15.54
C VAL A 133 -16.02 8.63 -15.45
N LEU A 134 -16.66 7.97 -16.41
CA LEU A 134 -16.64 6.51 -16.58
C LEU A 134 -15.96 6.16 -17.89
N HIS A 135 -14.96 5.28 -17.82
CA HIS A 135 -14.23 4.78 -18.98
C HIS A 135 -14.24 3.26 -19.02
N ASN A 136 -14.85 2.69 -20.06
CA ASN A 136 -14.97 1.26 -20.31
C ASN A 136 -14.10 0.88 -21.53
N PRO A 137 -12.84 0.47 -21.32
CA PRO A 137 -11.94 0.04 -22.40
C PRO A 137 -12.41 -1.28 -23.02
N ARG A 138 -11.92 -1.63 -24.21
CA ARG A 138 -12.30 -2.88 -24.90
C ARG A 138 -12.02 -4.11 -24.03
N SER A 139 -10.83 -4.19 -23.45
CA SER A 139 -10.42 -5.23 -22.49
C SER A 139 -10.76 -4.78 -21.07
N ASP A 140 -11.52 -5.57 -20.30
CA ASP A 140 -11.93 -5.19 -18.93
C ASP A 140 -10.91 -5.50 -17.85
N ARG A 141 -9.86 -6.26 -18.17
CA ARG A 141 -8.86 -6.71 -17.22
C ARG A 141 -7.50 -6.92 -17.87
N ARG A 142 -6.48 -6.98 -17.03
CA ARG A 142 -5.11 -7.30 -17.41
C ARG A 142 -4.90 -8.81 -17.56
N THR A 143 -4.12 -9.21 -18.57
CA THR A 143 -3.50 -10.53 -18.69
C THR A 143 -2.04 -10.45 -18.26
N THR A 144 -1.47 -11.54 -17.73
CA THR A 144 -0.04 -11.61 -17.36
C THR A 144 0.73 -12.64 -18.18
N GLN A 145 0.08 -13.75 -18.53
CA GLN A 145 0.67 -14.80 -19.34
C GLN A 145 0.99 -14.29 -20.76
N GLY A 146 2.24 -14.42 -21.18
CA GLY A 146 2.70 -13.98 -22.51
C GLY A 146 2.62 -12.46 -22.74
N LEU A 147 2.42 -11.66 -21.69
CA LEU A 147 2.27 -10.21 -21.81
C LEU A 147 3.63 -9.51 -22.01
N PHE A 148 4.63 -9.87 -21.20
CA PHE A 148 5.82 -9.05 -21.03
C PHE A 148 6.96 -9.55 -21.90
N GLN A 149 7.25 -8.77 -22.94
CA GLN A 149 8.33 -8.96 -23.89
C GLN A 149 9.44 -7.93 -23.64
N ILE A 150 10.66 -8.33 -23.97
CA ILE A 150 11.87 -7.57 -23.71
C ILE A 150 12.75 -7.66 -24.96
N VAL A 151 13.23 -6.52 -25.45
CA VAL A 151 14.06 -6.47 -26.66
C VAL A 151 15.48 -6.96 -26.34
N GLU A 152 16.05 -7.79 -27.22
CA GLU A 152 17.45 -8.25 -27.16
C GLU A 152 18.45 -7.10 -27.36
N GLY A 153 19.73 -7.32 -27.00
CA GLY A 153 20.85 -6.42 -27.29
C GLY A 153 21.07 -5.28 -26.29
N GLY A 154 20.35 -5.29 -25.16
CA GLY A 154 20.51 -4.37 -24.04
C GLY A 154 20.98 -5.11 -22.79
N LEU A 155 20.36 -4.81 -21.64
CA LEU A 155 20.51 -5.66 -20.46
C LEU A 155 19.91 -7.06 -20.72
N PRO A 156 20.48 -8.13 -20.12
CA PRO A 156 20.02 -9.49 -20.35
C PRO A 156 18.52 -9.71 -20.08
N VAL A 157 17.94 -10.66 -20.82
CA VAL A 157 16.52 -11.00 -20.75
C VAL A 157 16.29 -12.09 -19.72
N PRO A 158 15.42 -11.90 -18.71
CA PRO A 158 15.10 -12.96 -17.76
C PRO A 158 14.46 -14.18 -18.45
N ALA A 159 14.70 -15.37 -17.91
CA ALA A 159 14.15 -16.61 -18.46
C ALA A 159 12.61 -16.62 -18.54
N ASP A 160 11.94 -15.95 -17.59
CA ASP A 160 10.48 -15.88 -17.49
C ASP A 160 9.82 -14.84 -18.43
N LYS A 161 10.62 -14.09 -19.21
CA LYS A 161 10.16 -13.09 -20.18
C LYS A 161 10.32 -13.61 -21.60
N LEU A 162 9.57 -13.02 -22.53
CA LEU A 162 9.75 -13.30 -23.95
C LEU A 162 10.82 -12.37 -24.54
N GLU A 163 11.84 -12.94 -25.17
CA GLU A 163 12.91 -12.18 -25.83
C GLU A 163 12.49 -11.82 -27.27
N ALA A 164 12.38 -10.52 -27.56
CA ALA A 164 11.97 -10.02 -28.87
C ALA A 164 13.19 -9.50 -29.67
N PRO A 165 13.32 -9.87 -30.96
CA PRO A 165 14.40 -9.36 -31.80
C PRO A 165 14.35 -7.84 -32.01
N LYS A 166 15.52 -7.19 -32.17
CA LYS A 166 15.59 -5.73 -32.44
C LYS A 166 14.78 -5.33 -33.69
N GLN A 167 14.79 -6.18 -34.72
CA GLN A 167 14.04 -5.97 -35.96
C GLN A 167 12.53 -5.89 -35.74
N ALA A 168 11.98 -6.78 -34.89
CA ALA A 168 10.55 -6.77 -34.58
C ALA A 168 10.18 -5.50 -33.79
N PHE A 169 10.99 -5.12 -32.81
CA PHE A 169 10.78 -3.87 -32.05
C PHE A 169 10.85 -2.62 -32.93
N ALA A 170 11.82 -2.53 -33.84
CA ALA A 170 11.93 -1.38 -34.75
C ALA A 170 10.69 -1.22 -35.65
N THR A 171 10.14 -2.33 -36.15
CA THR A 171 8.89 -2.33 -36.92
C THR A 171 7.70 -1.96 -36.04
N LEU A 172 7.57 -2.56 -34.85
CA LEU A 172 6.50 -2.24 -33.90
C LEU A 172 6.52 -0.77 -33.48
N LEU A 173 7.70 -0.19 -33.22
CA LEU A 173 7.85 1.22 -32.89
C LEU A 173 7.43 2.12 -34.05
N ARG A 174 7.78 1.76 -35.29
CA ARG A 174 7.34 2.50 -36.49
C ARG A 174 5.83 2.51 -36.62
N GLU A 175 5.18 1.36 -36.44
CA GLU A 175 3.72 1.23 -36.52
C GLU A 175 3.02 1.87 -35.32
N ALA A 176 3.62 1.82 -34.12
CA ALA A 176 3.10 2.48 -32.93
C ALA A 176 2.96 4.00 -33.12
N LEU A 177 3.91 4.60 -33.86
CA LEU A 177 3.95 6.02 -34.19
C LEU A 177 3.13 6.39 -35.45
N ARG A 178 2.47 5.41 -36.08
CA ARG A 178 1.59 5.59 -37.25
C ARG A 178 0.20 4.96 -37.02
N PRO A 179 -0.51 5.34 -35.95
CA PRO A 179 -1.85 4.83 -35.66
C PRO A 179 -2.85 5.17 -36.79
N PRO A 180 -3.87 4.34 -37.00
CA PRO A 180 -4.98 4.67 -37.91
C PRO A 180 -5.67 5.98 -37.51
N SER A 181 -6.25 6.66 -38.50
CA SER A 181 -6.87 7.99 -38.32
C SER A 181 -7.99 8.04 -37.26
N GLU A 182 -8.74 6.95 -37.12
CA GLU A 182 -9.81 6.79 -36.12
C GLU A 182 -9.29 6.68 -34.69
N VAL A 183 -8.05 6.22 -34.49
CA VAL A 183 -7.41 6.12 -33.17
C VAL A 183 -6.79 7.47 -32.78
N LEU A 184 -6.40 8.28 -33.76
CA LEU A 184 -5.93 9.65 -33.56
C LEU A 184 -7.04 10.65 -33.27
N GLU A 185 -8.32 10.29 -33.50
CA GLU A 185 -9.45 11.19 -33.32
C GLU A 185 -9.58 11.66 -31.87
N LEU A 186 -9.54 12.98 -31.65
CA LEU A 186 -9.69 13.59 -30.34
C LEU A 186 -11.17 13.59 -29.91
N PRO A 187 -11.54 13.03 -28.73
CA PRO A 187 -12.93 12.98 -28.28
C PRO A 187 -13.57 14.37 -28.19
N PHE A 188 -12.82 15.38 -27.74
CA PHE A 188 -13.27 16.77 -27.58
C PHE A 188 -13.93 17.36 -28.84
N THR A 189 -13.46 16.99 -30.03
CA THR A 189 -13.95 17.45 -31.33
C THR A 189 -14.65 16.33 -32.13
N ALA A 190 -15.03 15.22 -31.51
CA ALA A 190 -15.52 14.05 -32.25
C ALA A 190 -16.89 14.25 -32.92
N ASN A 191 -17.69 15.23 -32.46
CA ASN A 191 -19.05 15.48 -32.95
C ASN A 191 -19.13 16.52 -34.09
N GLN A 192 -18.02 17.17 -34.46
CA GLN A 192 -17.98 18.12 -35.58
C GLN A 192 -17.45 17.47 -36.86
N ASP A 193 -17.75 18.08 -38.02
CA ASP A 193 -17.27 17.59 -39.32
C ASP A 193 -15.73 17.64 -39.42
N ASP A 194 -15.14 18.75 -38.95
CA ASP A 194 -13.69 18.99 -38.95
C ASP A 194 -13.06 18.45 -37.67
N LYS A 195 -12.74 17.15 -37.64
CA LYS A 195 -12.23 16.46 -36.45
C LYS A 195 -10.71 16.57 -36.32
N ASP A 196 -10.22 16.78 -35.10
CA ASP A 196 -8.79 16.73 -34.80
C ASP A 196 -8.25 15.31 -34.77
N ARG A 197 -7.04 15.14 -35.32
CA ARG A 197 -6.32 13.86 -35.34
C ARG A 197 -4.87 14.08 -34.94
N LEU A 198 -4.53 13.75 -33.70
CA LEU A 198 -3.22 14.07 -33.13
C LEU A 198 -2.77 13.08 -32.05
N PHE A 199 -1.49 13.18 -31.69
CA PHE A 199 -0.95 12.56 -30.48
C PHE A 199 -1.08 13.51 -29.30
N VAL A 200 -1.45 12.98 -28.15
CA VAL A 200 -1.37 13.67 -26.85
C VAL A 200 -0.13 13.18 -26.10
N SER A 201 0.51 14.04 -25.32
CA SER A 201 1.65 13.65 -24.48
C SER A 201 1.63 14.26 -23.08
N LEU A 202 2.27 13.56 -22.13
CA LEU A 202 2.35 13.95 -20.72
C LEU A 202 3.77 13.72 -20.18
N LEU A 203 4.25 14.63 -19.33
CA LEU A 203 5.47 14.44 -18.55
C LEU A 203 5.09 14.06 -17.11
N LEU A 204 5.68 12.98 -16.61
CA LEU A 204 5.56 12.53 -15.21
C LEU A 204 6.93 12.60 -14.51
N ARG A 205 6.92 12.82 -13.19
CA ARG A 205 8.11 12.76 -12.33
C ARG A 205 7.91 11.78 -11.15
N PRO A 206 7.69 10.48 -11.40
CA PRO A 206 7.40 9.52 -10.33
C PRO A 206 8.61 9.33 -9.41
N ILE A 207 8.32 9.14 -8.12
CA ILE A 207 9.32 8.97 -7.06
C ILE A 207 10.04 7.63 -7.23
N VAL A 208 11.36 7.65 -7.06
CA VAL A 208 12.24 6.46 -7.13
C VAL A 208 12.96 6.22 -5.81
N CYS A 209 13.44 7.28 -5.15
CA CYS A 209 14.09 7.19 -3.85
C CYS A 209 13.43 8.20 -2.90
N PRO A 210 12.94 7.77 -1.71
CA PRO A 210 12.45 8.69 -0.69
C PRO A 210 13.53 9.70 -0.27
N ALA A 211 13.11 10.79 0.37
CA ALA A 211 14.05 11.66 1.06
C ALA A 211 14.76 10.88 2.18
N THR A 212 16.06 11.12 2.34
CA THR A 212 16.85 10.60 3.46
C THR A 212 17.05 11.71 4.48
N GLY A 213 17.73 11.42 5.59
CA GLY A 213 18.13 12.47 6.54
C GLY A 213 19.16 13.48 5.98
N ARG A 214 19.70 13.24 4.77
CA ARG A 214 20.74 14.10 4.14
C ARG A 214 20.37 14.59 2.75
N ASP A 215 19.75 13.72 1.94
CA ASP A 215 19.49 13.97 0.53
C ASP A 215 17.98 14.07 0.28
N PRO A 216 17.54 14.99 -0.60
CA PRO A 216 16.14 15.13 -0.92
C PRO A 216 15.62 13.92 -1.71
N GLN A 217 14.30 13.80 -1.77
CA GLN A 217 13.61 12.80 -2.58
C GLN A 217 14.07 12.85 -4.05
N LYS A 218 14.27 11.68 -4.66
CA LYS A 218 14.64 11.56 -6.08
C LYS A 218 13.50 10.94 -6.90
N SER A 219 13.40 11.38 -8.14
CA SER A 219 12.41 10.99 -9.14
C SER A 219 13.10 10.69 -10.47
N MET A 220 12.49 9.83 -11.29
CA MET A 220 12.84 9.77 -12.72
C MET A 220 11.90 10.70 -13.51
N GLU A 221 12.13 10.85 -14.81
CA GLU A 221 11.15 11.46 -15.72
C GLU A 221 10.56 10.40 -16.66
N ILE A 222 9.26 10.48 -16.96
CA ILE A 222 8.60 9.59 -17.94
C ILE A 222 7.82 10.44 -18.95
N ARG A 223 8.02 10.17 -20.23
CA ARG A 223 7.25 10.72 -21.35
C ARG A 223 6.20 9.72 -21.80
N PHE A 224 4.94 10.08 -21.62
CA PHE A 224 3.79 9.26 -22.00
C PHE A 224 3.19 9.78 -23.30
N PHE A 225 3.04 8.90 -24.29
CA PHE A 225 2.45 9.21 -25.60
C PHE A 225 1.24 8.33 -25.85
N ALA A 226 0.15 8.94 -26.30
CA ALA A 226 -1.02 8.21 -26.74
C ALA A 226 -1.69 8.90 -27.94
N PRO A 227 -2.30 8.14 -28.85
CA PRO A 227 -3.29 8.68 -29.77
C PRO A 227 -4.43 9.38 -29.01
N ALA A 228 -4.99 10.47 -29.54
CA ALA A 228 -5.94 11.30 -28.79
C ALA A 228 -7.22 10.58 -28.34
N SER A 229 -7.68 9.54 -29.05
CA SER A 229 -8.84 8.74 -28.62
C SER A 229 -8.62 8.03 -27.27
N LEU A 230 -7.36 7.89 -26.86
CA LEU A 230 -6.91 7.26 -25.61
C LEU A 230 -6.44 8.27 -24.56
N VAL A 231 -6.80 9.55 -24.70
CA VAL A 231 -6.40 10.62 -23.75
C VAL A 231 -6.87 10.35 -22.30
N SER A 232 -7.91 9.54 -22.11
CA SER A 232 -8.33 9.09 -20.77
C SER A 232 -7.27 8.25 -20.05
N ASN A 233 -6.38 7.58 -20.78
CA ASN A 233 -5.24 6.89 -20.18
C ASN A 233 -4.22 7.88 -19.60
N LEU A 234 -4.10 9.08 -20.19
CA LEU A 234 -3.24 10.14 -19.68
C LEU A 234 -3.88 10.83 -18.47
N ASP A 235 -5.20 11.07 -18.47
CA ASP A 235 -5.95 11.50 -17.25
C ASP A 235 -5.72 10.51 -16.10
N PHE A 236 -5.77 9.21 -16.40
CA PHE A 236 -5.55 8.16 -15.41
C PHE A 236 -4.16 8.22 -14.77
N VAL A 237 -3.08 8.26 -15.56
CA VAL A 237 -1.71 8.31 -14.99
C VAL A 237 -1.37 9.68 -14.40
N GLU A 238 -1.91 10.77 -14.95
CA GLU A 238 -1.82 12.13 -14.39
C GLU A 238 -2.44 12.20 -13.00
N SER A 239 -3.64 11.61 -12.83
CA SER A 239 -4.32 11.55 -11.53
C SER A 239 -3.46 10.82 -10.49
N ILE A 240 -2.82 9.70 -10.86
CA ILE A 240 -2.02 8.90 -9.92
C ILE A 240 -0.65 9.55 -9.62
N PHE A 241 0.08 10.00 -10.63
CA PHE A 241 1.50 10.38 -10.52
C PHE A 241 1.77 11.88 -10.65
N GLY A 242 0.72 12.68 -10.88
CA GLY A 242 0.81 14.13 -11.06
C GLY A 242 1.15 14.57 -12.49
N ASN A 243 1.13 15.87 -12.72
CA ASN A 243 1.51 16.51 -13.98
C ASN A 243 2.81 17.30 -13.77
N ALA A 244 3.85 17.03 -14.55
CA ALA A 244 5.15 17.70 -14.43
C ALA A 244 5.32 18.90 -15.39
N GLY A 245 4.22 19.40 -15.96
CA GLY A 245 4.20 20.59 -16.79
C GLY A 245 4.61 20.37 -18.24
N ASP A 246 4.88 21.48 -18.93
CA ASP A 246 5.36 21.47 -20.32
C ASP A 246 6.84 21.04 -20.37
N PRO A 247 7.20 19.92 -21.03
CA PRO A 247 8.56 19.42 -21.09
C PRO A 247 9.50 20.29 -21.95
N TYR A 248 8.97 21.24 -22.73
CA TYR A 248 9.78 22.19 -23.50
C TYR A 248 10.34 23.32 -22.64
N LEU A 249 9.82 23.50 -21.43
CA LEU A 249 10.27 24.54 -20.50
C LEU A 249 11.49 24.08 -19.69
N PRO A 250 12.52 24.93 -19.50
CA PRO A 250 13.71 24.61 -18.72
C PRO A 250 13.41 24.19 -17.28
N GLU A 251 12.43 24.81 -16.62
CA GLU A 251 12.03 24.47 -15.25
C GLU A 251 11.54 23.03 -15.09
N ASN A 252 11.08 22.41 -16.19
CA ASN A 252 10.61 21.02 -16.21
C ASN A 252 11.64 20.05 -16.80
N ASN A 253 12.81 20.53 -17.25
CA ASN A 253 13.90 19.66 -17.69
C ASN A 253 14.59 19.01 -16.49
N ALA A 254 14.43 17.70 -16.32
CA ALA A 254 14.98 16.97 -15.18
C ALA A 254 16.51 17.10 -15.03
N ALA A 255 17.24 17.30 -16.13
CA ALA A 255 18.70 17.49 -16.09
C ALA A 255 19.13 18.77 -15.35
N LEU A 256 18.29 19.82 -15.34
CA LEU A 256 18.55 21.09 -14.65
C LEU A 256 18.07 21.06 -13.18
N ASP A 257 17.27 20.06 -12.81
CA ASP A 257 16.83 19.77 -11.45
C ASP A 257 17.76 18.75 -10.79
N VAL A 258 18.99 19.22 -10.52
CA VAL A 258 20.10 18.40 -10.01
C VAL A 258 19.81 17.75 -8.65
N HIS A 259 18.88 18.31 -7.88
CA HIS A 259 18.53 17.80 -6.57
C HIS A 259 17.58 16.62 -6.62
N HIS A 260 16.65 16.55 -7.58
CA HIS A 260 15.56 15.57 -7.52
C HIS A 260 15.53 14.58 -8.68
N TRP A 261 16.43 14.65 -9.67
CA TRP A 261 16.48 13.65 -10.74
C TRP A 261 17.44 12.49 -10.41
N THR A 262 17.06 11.26 -10.78
CA THR A 262 17.92 10.07 -10.65
C THR A 262 18.86 9.87 -11.84
N GLY A 263 18.75 10.67 -12.90
CA GLY A 263 19.51 10.50 -14.14
C GLY A 263 18.85 9.57 -15.18
N HIS A 264 17.67 9.02 -14.87
CA HIS A 264 16.97 8.04 -15.71
C HIS A 264 15.75 8.66 -16.41
N SER A 265 15.49 8.22 -17.64
CA SER A 265 14.37 8.68 -18.48
C SER A 265 13.55 7.50 -18.99
N GLY A 266 12.24 7.64 -18.92
CA GLY A 266 11.27 6.64 -19.36
C GLY A 266 10.42 7.13 -20.52
N CYS A 267 9.94 6.20 -21.35
CA CYS A 267 8.99 6.46 -22.42
C CYS A 267 7.93 5.37 -22.45
N VAL A 268 6.65 5.75 -22.58
CA VAL A 268 5.53 4.82 -22.77
C VAL A 268 4.69 5.25 -23.96
N ILE A 269 4.41 4.32 -24.87
CA ILE A 269 3.62 4.56 -26.08
C ILE A 269 2.43 3.60 -26.09
N LEU A 270 1.21 4.14 -26.10
CA LEU A 270 -0.02 3.34 -26.24
C LEU A 270 -0.33 3.10 -27.72
N ALA A 271 -0.43 1.83 -28.11
CA ALA A 271 -0.62 1.41 -29.50
C ALA A 271 -1.45 0.13 -29.60
N PRO A 272 -2.74 0.12 -29.18
CA PRO A 272 -3.59 -1.06 -29.22
C PRO A 272 -3.85 -1.58 -30.65
N HIS A 273 -3.61 -0.76 -31.69
CA HIS A 273 -3.72 -1.14 -33.10
C HIS A 273 -2.63 -2.10 -33.58
N LEU A 274 -1.58 -2.34 -32.79
CA LEU A 274 -0.56 -3.34 -33.12
C LEU A 274 -1.05 -4.78 -32.99
N VAL A 275 -2.15 -4.98 -32.24
CA VAL A 275 -2.77 -6.31 -32.10
C VAL A 275 -3.33 -6.73 -33.46
N GLY A 276 -2.77 -7.82 -34.00
CA GLY A 276 -3.15 -8.39 -35.30
C GLY A 276 -2.07 -8.29 -36.39
N LEU A 277 -0.98 -7.55 -36.16
CA LEU A 277 0.18 -7.57 -37.07
C LEU A 277 0.76 -9.00 -37.14
N SER A 278 1.11 -9.46 -38.34
CA SER A 278 1.67 -10.80 -38.51
C SER A 278 3.13 -10.89 -38.08
N LYS A 279 3.52 -12.04 -37.53
CA LYS A 279 4.91 -12.33 -37.13
C LYS A 279 5.88 -12.15 -38.31
N LYS A 280 5.49 -12.56 -39.52
CA LYS A 280 6.28 -12.40 -40.75
C LYS A 280 6.48 -10.92 -41.10
N TYR A 281 5.44 -10.09 -40.99
CA TYR A 281 5.53 -8.65 -41.24
C TYR A 281 6.51 -7.94 -40.30
N LEU A 282 6.58 -8.41 -39.04
CA LEU A 282 7.54 -7.90 -38.06
C LEU A 282 8.98 -8.34 -38.31
N GLY A 283 9.22 -9.22 -39.30
CA GLY A 283 10.55 -9.73 -39.63
C GLY A 283 11.00 -10.89 -38.74
N LEU A 284 10.07 -11.61 -38.08
CA LEU A 284 10.42 -12.81 -37.34
C LEU A 284 10.81 -13.97 -38.30
N PRO A 285 11.69 -14.90 -37.88
CA PRO A 285 12.10 -16.02 -38.71
C PRO A 285 10.98 -17.06 -38.86
N HIS A 286 11.05 -17.85 -39.93
CA HIS A 286 10.27 -19.08 -40.04
C HIS A 286 10.70 -20.08 -38.95
N TYR A 287 9.78 -20.91 -38.46
CA TYR A 287 10.02 -21.86 -37.35
C TYR A 287 11.27 -22.73 -37.53
N ASP A 288 11.54 -23.17 -38.75
CA ASP A 288 12.69 -24.03 -39.07
C ASP A 288 14.04 -23.28 -39.00
N GLN A 289 14.01 -21.96 -39.10
CA GLN A 289 15.18 -21.07 -38.99
C GLN A 289 15.33 -20.44 -37.59
N ALA A 290 14.32 -20.62 -36.73
CA ALA A 290 14.30 -20.06 -35.39
C ALA A 290 15.19 -20.86 -34.43
N THR A 291 15.83 -20.14 -33.51
CA THR A 291 16.53 -20.75 -32.36
C THR A 291 15.53 -21.42 -31.43
N ASP A 292 16.01 -22.29 -30.53
CA ASP A 292 15.14 -22.94 -29.55
C ASP A 292 14.48 -21.91 -28.60
N ARG A 293 15.19 -20.84 -28.25
CA ARG A 293 14.62 -19.71 -27.50
C ARG A 293 13.50 -19.01 -28.26
N GLN A 294 13.71 -18.71 -29.54
CA GLN A 294 12.68 -18.08 -30.38
C GLN A 294 11.44 -18.97 -30.54
N ARG A 295 11.62 -20.29 -30.65
CA ARG A 295 10.50 -21.24 -30.71
C ARG A 295 9.73 -21.28 -29.40
N ARG A 296 10.44 -21.35 -28.26
CA ARG A 296 9.88 -21.34 -26.91
C ARG A 296 9.09 -20.06 -26.62
N ASP A 297 9.61 -18.93 -27.06
CA ASP A 297 9.02 -17.60 -26.83
C ASP A 297 7.98 -17.23 -27.91
N GLU A 298 7.70 -18.13 -28.84
CA GLU A 298 6.79 -17.92 -29.99
C GLU A 298 7.22 -16.77 -30.92
N MET A 299 8.50 -16.40 -30.92
CA MET A 299 9.13 -15.36 -31.74
C MET A 299 9.57 -15.89 -33.11
N CYS A 300 8.72 -16.72 -33.69
CA CYS A 300 8.84 -17.31 -35.02
C CYS A 300 7.47 -17.65 -35.58
N TRP A 301 7.36 -17.84 -36.89
CA TRP A 301 6.08 -18.18 -37.55
C TRP A 301 6.14 -19.50 -38.30
N ARG A 302 5.00 -20.19 -38.35
CA ARG A 302 4.77 -21.37 -39.22
C ARG A 302 3.91 -21.03 -40.43
N ALA A 303 2.94 -20.14 -40.24
CA ALA A 303 2.09 -19.60 -41.29
C ALA A 303 2.32 -18.10 -41.45
N GLU A 304 2.24 -17.59 -42.68
CA GLU A 304 2.61 -16.20 -42.98
C GLU A 304 1.69 -15.16 -42.33
N ASP A 305 0.44 -15.55 -42.07
CA ASP A 305 -0.63 -14.75 -41.48
C ASP A 305 -0.71 -14.91 -39.95
N GLU A 306 0.21 -15.67 -39.34
CA GLU A 306 0.20 -15.93 -37.91
C GLU A 306 0.36 -14.60 -37.12
N PRO A 307 -0.61 -14.24 -36.25
CA PRO A 307 -0.58 -12.95 -35.56
C PRO A 307 0.49 -12.94 -34.47
N TYR A 308 1.15 -11.79 -34.31
CA TYR A 308 2.10 -11.57 -33.23
C TYR A 308 1.43 -11.74 -31.87
N ASN A 309 2.12 -12.41 -30.94
CA ASN A 309 1.61 -12.83 -29.63
C ASN A 309 0.25 -13.58 -29.66
N GLY A 310 -0.07 -14.23 -30.78
CA GLY A 310 -1.35 -14.91 -30.97
C GLY A 310 -2.55 -13.94 -31.03
N GLY A 311 -2.33 -12.68 -31.39
CA GLY A 311 -3.39 -11.66 -31.43
C GLY A 311 -3.84 -11.19 -30.04
N ARG A 312 -3.05 -11.43 -29.01
CA ARG A 312 -3.31 -10.98 -27.63
C ARG A 312 -2.54 -9.70 -27.31
N ALA A 313 -3.04 -8.96 -26.33
CA ALA A 313 -2.34 -7.81 -25.75
C ALA A 313 -0.91 -8.18 -25.30
N PHE A 314 0.03 -7.26 -25.49
CA PHE A 314 1.41 -7.38 -25.04
C PHE A 314 1.96 -6.02 -24.63
N LYS A 315 3.08 -6.04 -23.90
CA LYS A 315 3.98 -4.89 -23.75
C LYS A 315 5.39 -5.32 -24.12
N ILE A 316 6.12 -4.45 -24.80
CA ILE A 316 7.50 -4.71 -25.22
C ILE A 316 8.42 -3.59 -24.73
N ALA A 317 9.43 -3.96 -23.95
CA ALA A 317 10.36 -3.03 -23.30
C ALA A 317 11.76 -3.07 -23.92
N CYS A 318 12.25 -1.92 -24.37
CA CYS A 318 13.62 -1.70 -24.85
C CYS A 318 14.39 -0.87 -23.83
N ARG A 319 15.49 -1.39 -23.28
CA ARG A 319 16.26 -0.74 -22.22
C ARG A 319 17.69 -1.26 -22.13
N ASP A 320 18.59 -0.46 -21.59
CA ASP A 320 19.93 -0.91 -21.18
C ASP A 320 20.51 -0.08 -20.02
N HIS A 321 21.80 -0.30 -19.72
CA HIS A 321 22.52 0.35 -18.62
C HIS A 321 22.65 1.88 -18.73
N ARG A 322 22.35 2.49 -19.90
CA ARG A 322 22.40 3.95 -20.08
C ARG A 322 21.25 4.68 -19.37
N GLY A 323 20.31 3.94 -18.77
CA GLY A 323 19.27 4.51 -17.92
C GLY A 323 18.05 5.03 -18.68
N VAL A 324 17.83 4.54 -19.91
CA VAL A 324 16.62 4.83 -20.69
C VAL A 324 15.82 3.56 -20.93
N MET A 325 14.51 3.65 -20.70
CA MET A 325 13.57 2.55 -20.99
C MET A 325 12.39 3.04 -21.83
N VAL A 326 12.15 2.37 -22.95
CA VAL A 326 11.03 2.64 -23.87
C VAL A 326 10.11 1.44 -23.89
N THR A 327 8.83 1.65 -23.60
CA THR A 327 7.82 0.59 -23.63
C THR A 327 6.67 0.92 -24.57
N ILE A 328 6.31 -0.04 -25.42
CA ILE A 328 5.07 0.01 -26.22
C ILE A 328 4.04 -0.90 -25.56
N ILE A 329 2.81 -0.40 -25.37
CA ILE A 329 1.70 -1.17 -24.81
C ILE A 329 0.63 -1.37 -25.90
N ALA A 330 0.39 -2.61 -26.28
CA ALA A 330 -0.60 -3.01 -27.29
C ALA A 330 -1.96 -3.34 -26.66
N ASP A 331 -2.47 -2.47 -25.79
CA ASP A 331 -3.80 -2.47 -25.18
C ASP A 331 -4.03 -1.09 -24.53
N ASN A 332 -5.27 -0.77 -24.14
CA ASN A 332 -5.60 0.52 -23.49
C ASN A 332 -6.25 0.37 -22.11
N TYR A 333 -6.31 -0.84 -21.53
CA TYR A 333 -6.76 -1.01 -20.16
C TYR A 333 -5.80 -0.29 -19.19
N PHE A 334 -6.36 0.59 -18.36
CA PHE A 334 -5.65 1.51 -17.47
C PHE A 334 -4.62 0.84 -16.54
N GLY A 335 -4.90 -0.40 -16.11
CA GLY A 335 -3.98 -1.15 -15.25
C GLY A 335 -2.61 -1.42 -15.87
N TYR A 336 -2.49 -1.47 -17.21
CA TYR A 336 -1.18 -1.56 -17.88
C TYR A 336 -0.38 -0.27 -17.73
N CYS A 337 -1.04 0.88 -17.86
CA CYS A 337 -0.39 2.20 -17.73
C CYS A 337 0.19 2.40 -16.33
N LYS A 338 -0.61 2.14 -15.28
CA LYS A 338 -0.17 2.20 -13.88
C LYS A 338 1.05 1.29 -13.64
N LYS A 339 0.97 0.04 -14.09
CA LYS A 339 2.00 -0.96 -13.83
C LYS A 339 3.25 -0.78 -14.69
N GLU A 340 3.16 -0.04 -15.80
CA GLU A 340 4.35 0.32 -16.57
C GLU A 340 5.14 1.45 -15.91
N VAL A 341 4.47 2.43 -15.28
CA VAL A 341 5.16 3.39 -14.41
C VAL A 341 5.89 2.66 -13.27
N LYS A 342 5.24 1.67 -12.64
CA LYS A 342 5.88 0.78 -11.65
C LYS A 342 7.15 0.11 -12.20
N THR A 343 7.08 -0.46 -13.40
CA THR A 343 8.23 -1.12 -14.04
C THR A 343 9.38 -0.17 -14.29
N GLN A 344 9.11 1.04 -14.77
CA GLN A 344 10.16 2.03 -15.04
C GLN A 344 10.76 2.60 -13.74
N VAL A 345 9.96 2.80 -12.69
CA VAL A 345 10.45 3.15 -11.35
C VAL A 345 11.36 2.03 -10.81
N SER A 346 10.98 0.77 -10.96
CA SER A 346 11.83 -0.37 -10.56
C SER A 346 13.14 -0.42 -11.34
N PHE A 347 13.10 -0.15 -12.65
CA PHE A 347 14.30 -0.08 -13.49
C PHE A 347 15.23 1.06 -13.02
N ALA A 348 14.68 2.24 -12.76
CA ALA A 348 15.44 3.39 -12.27
C ALA A 348 16.02 3.14 -10.85
N ALA A 349 15.27 2.49 -9.95
CA ALA A 349 15.76 2.16 -8.61
C ALA A 349 16.98 1.22 -8.67
N ASN A 350 16.91 0.18 -9.51
CA ASN A 350 18.00 -0.78 -9.69
C ASN A 350 19.28 -0.14 -10.25
N LEU A 351 19.15 0.77 -11.22
CA LEU A 351 20.29 1.49 -11.78
C LEU A 351 20.80 2.62 -10.87
N TYR A 352 19.92 3.31 -10.16
CA TYR A 352 20.32 4.36 -9.21
C TYR A 352 21.12 3.81 -8.02
N GLY A 353 20.76 2.60 -7.55
CA GLY A 353 21.23 2.07 -6.28
C GLY A 353 20.60 2.80 -5.09
N LEU A 354 20.89 2.37 -3.86
CA LEU A 354 20.30 2.83 -2.58
C LEU A 354 18.81 2.58 -2.39
N ALA A 355 18.04 2.62 -3.47
CA ALA A 355 16.59 2.54 -3.46
C ALA A 355 16.07 1.18 -3.93
N GLU A 356 14.89 0.84 -3.46
CA GLU A 356 14.11 -0.30 -3.94
C GLU A 356 12.73 0.19 -4.39
N GLU A 357 12.20 -0.46 -5.43
CA GLU A 357 10.78 -0.38 -5.77
C GLU A 357 10.11 -1.64 -5.22
N GLU A 358 9.05 -1.49 -4.44
CA GLU A 358 8.38 -2.60 -3.78
C GLU A 358 6.90 -2.69 -4.15
N HIS A 359 6.41 -3.93 -4.33
CA HIS A 359 4.99 -4.21 -4.37
C HIS A 359 4.50 -4.51 -2.95
N ALA A 360 4.21 -3.43 -2.21
CA ALA A 360 3.94 -3.49 -0.79
C ALA A 360 2.79 -2.58 -0.37
N GLY A 361 2.12 -2.94 0.72
CA GLY A 361 1.19 -2.09 1.44
C GLY A 361 1.70 -1.84 2.86
N GLY A 362 1.24 -0.78 3.51
CA GLY A 362 1.82 -0.40 4.79
C GLY A 362 1.01 0.66 5.52
N ALA A 363 1.03 0.59 6.85
CA ALA A 363 0.38 1.57 7.70
C ALA A 363 1.11 1.74 9.03
N ILE A 364 1.12 2.97 9.52
CA ILE A 364 1.52 3.27 10.90
C ILE A 364 0.30 3.05 11.78
N ALA A 365 0.36 2.03 12.64
CA ALA A 365 -0.71 1.69 13.56
C ALA A 365 -0.41 2.24 14.97
N PHE A 366 -1.33 3.05 15.50
CA PHE A 366 -1.25 3.66 16.83
C PHE A 366 -2.23 2.95 17.77
N PRO A 367 -1.74 2.19 18.77
CA PRO A 367 -2.59 1.57 19.77
C PRO A 367 -3.57 2.55 20.41
N ALA A 368 -4.86 2.21 20.35
CA ALA A 368 -5.93 2.95 21.00
C ALA A 368 -6.60 2.09 22.07
N TYR A 369 -7.12 2.77 23.10
CA TYR A 369 -7.73 2.15 24.26
C TYR A 369 -8.99 2.88 24.69
N VAL A 370 -10.00 2.14 25.14
CA VAL A 370 -11.14 2.70 25.83
C VAL A 370 -10.74 2.96 27.28
N VAL A 371 -10.61 4.23 27.63
CA VAL A 371 -10.16 4.67 28.95
C VAL A 371 -11.30 4.66 29.97
N GLY A 372 -12.52 5.03 29.55
CA GLY A 372 -13.71 5.05 30.42
C GLY A 372 -14.32 6.44 30.56
N GLN A 373 -14.79 6.78 31.76
CA GLN A 373 -15.46 8.07 32.05
C GLN A 373 -14.51 9.12 32.66
N GLU A 374 -13.36 8.70 33.18
CA GLU A 374 -12.41 9.55 33.89
C GLU A 374 -10.97 9.20 33.47
N PHE A 375 -10.11 10.21 33.44
CA PHE A 375 -8.67 10.05 33.19
C PHE A 375 -7.88 11.08 34.00
N SER A 376 -6.76 10.67 34.58
CA SER A 376 -5.73 11.57 35.11
C SER A 376 -4.35 10.97 34.87
N GLU A 377 -3.35 11.82 34.56
CA GLU A 377 -1.99 11.37 34.25
C GLU A 377 -1.35 10.59 35.41
N ASP A 378 -1.58 10.99 36.66
CA ASP A 378 -1.05 10.31 37.86
C ASP A 378 -1.53 8.85 38.00
N ARG A 379 -2.68 8.52 37.40
CA ARG A 379 -3.22 7.16 37.37
C ARG A 379 -2.83 6.39 36.11
N ALA A 380 -2.26 7.05 35.11
CA ALA A 380 -1.79 6.47 33.86
C ALA A 380 -0.31 6.08 33.99
N VAL A 381 -0.06 4.83 34.35
CA VAL A 381 1.31 4.28 34.44
C VAL A 381 2.01 4.42 33.08
N GLN A 382 3.24 4.95 33.06
CA GLN A 382 4.22 4.92 31.95
C GLN A 382 4.17 6.04 30.88
N LEU A 383 3.47 7.16 31.08
CA LEU A 383 3.63 8.30 30.16
C LEU A 383 4.98 9.02 30.37
N LYS A 384 5.56 9.51 29.27
CA LYS A 384 6.78 10.33 29.31
C LYS A 384 6.46 11.65 30.00
N LYS A 385 7.24 12.02 31.01
CA LYS A 385 7.13 13.33 31.67
C LYS A 385 7.69 14.41 30.74
N SER A 386 6.83 15.34 30.35
CA SER A 386 7.12 16.54 29.56
C SER A 386 6.15 17.65 30.01
N THR A 387 6.46 18.91 29.72
CA THR A 387 5.62 20.05 30.13
C THR A 387 4.91 20.70 28.95
N ILE A 388 3.87 21.51 29.21
CA ILE A 388 3.26 22.34 28.17
C ILE A 388 4.27 23.33 27.53
N ASP A 389 5.26 23.79 28.28
CA ASP A 389 6.32 24.66 27.75
C ASP A 389 7.19 23.93 26.72
N ASP A 390 7.47 22.64 26.95
CA ASP A 390 8.14 21.81 25.94
C ASP A 390 7.31 21.68 24.66
N VAL A 391 5.99 21.55 24.78
CA VAL A 391 5.09 21.49 23.62
C VAL A 391 5.18 22.76 22.80
N LEU A 392 5.06 23.93 23.44
CA LEU A 392 5.13 25.22 22.76
C LEU A 392 6.48 25.42 22.06
N ARG A 393 7.58 25.00 22.70
CA ARG A 393 8.92 25.05 22.10
C ARG A 393 9.08 24.10 20.91
N LEU A 394 8.57 22.88 20.98
CA LEU A 394 8.71 21.88 19.92
C LEU A 394 7.77 22.14 18.73
N LEU A 395 6.66 22.83 18.95
CA LEU A 395 5.68 23.15 17.91
C LEU A 395 5.87 24.54 17.31
N ASP A 396 6.64 25.43 17.95
CA ASP A 396 7.10 26.74 17.45
C ASP A 396 6.23 27.38 16.34
N GLY A 397 5.27 28.20 16.76
CA GLY A 397 4.34 28.88 15.85
C GLY A 397 3.20 28.01 15.31
N ARG A 398 3.24 26.67 15.47
CA ARG A 398 2.12 25.76 15.12
C ARG A 398 1.06 25.65 16.22
N ALA A 399 1.36 26.09 17.45
CA ALA A 399 0.43 26.13 18.56
C ALA A 399 0.36 27.54 19.17
N ARG A 400 -0.85 28.02 19.45
CA ARG A 400 -1.12 29.31 20.10
C ARG A 400 -1.41 29.07 21.58
N ALA A 401 -0.53 29.57 22.44
CA ALA A 401 -0.73 29.56 23.88
C ALA A 401 -1.96 30.38 24.30
N MET A 402 -2.68 29.89 25.29
CA MET A 402 -3.87 30.53 25.86
C MET A 402 -3.61 30.98 27.30
N PRO A 403 -4.24 32.06 27.79
CA PRO A 403 -4.01 32.57 29.15
C PRO A 403 -4.20 31.51 30.25
N GLU A 404 -5.17 30.61 30.07
CA GLU A 404 -5.54 29.54 30.99
C GLU A 404 -4.49 28.42 31.07
N GLY A 405 -3.45 28.45 30.22
CA GLY A 405 -2.28 27.56 30.30
C GLY A 405 -2.33 26.32 29.40
N TYR A 406 -3.31 26.25 28.50
CA TYR A 406 -3.33 25.27 27.41
C TYR A 406 -2.90 25.96 26.10
N ALA A 407 -2.81 25.21 25.00
CA ALA A 407 -2.58 25.77 23.68
C ALA A 407 -3.54 25.18 22.64
N VAL A 408 -3.79 25.94 21.58
CA VAL A 408 -4.64 25.54 20.45
C VAL A 408 -3.79 25.42 19.20
N ASP A 409 -3.95 24.33 18.45
CA ASP A 409 -3.27 24.19 17.18
C ASP A 409 -3.74 25.26 16.17
N VAL A 410 -2.79 25.85 15.45
CA VAL A 410 -3.06 26.94 14.51
C VAL A 410 -3.72 26.43 13.23
N ARG A 411 -3.40 25.21 12.80
CA ARG A 411 -3.94 24.62 11.56
C ARG A 411 -5.29 23.94 11.81
N TYR A 412 -5.45 23.28 12.96
CA TYR A 412 -6.63 22.51 13.33
C TYR A 412 -7.13 22.92 14.73
N PRO A 413 -7.96 23.97 14.86
CA PRO A 413 -8.36 24.53 16.16
C PRO A 413 -9.03 23.55 17.15
N GLU A 414 -9.51 22.41 16.66
CA GLU A 414 -10.05 21.32 17.46
C GLU A 414 -8.97 20.43 18.13
N ILE A 415 -7.70 20.64 17.82
CA ILE A 415 -6.55 20.02 18.51
C ILE A 415 -6.10 20.95 19.63
N LEU A 416 -6.24 20.48 20.87
CA LEU A 416 -5.93 21.23 22.08
C LEU A 416 -4.79 20.57 22.83
N TYR A 417 -3.71 21.31 23.06
CA TYR A 417 -2.56 20.85 23.84
C TYR A 417 -2.76 21.23 25.31
N LEU A 418 -2.73 20.25 26.20
CA LEU A 418 -3.02 20.44 27.62
C LEU A 418 -1.76 20.32 28.50
N PRO A 419 -1.78 20.88 29.72
CA PRO A 419 -0.76 20.62 30.73
C PRO A 419 -0.69 19.16 31.21
N GLU A 420 0.46 18.79 31.76
CA GLU A 420 0.84 17.47 32.29
C GLU A 420 -0.02 16.93 33.45
N HIS A 421 -0.86 17.76 34.07
CA HIS A 421 -1.73 17.36 35.18
C HIS A 421 -3.22 17.48 34.85
N ALA A 422 -3.57 17.36 33.56
CA ALA A 422 -4.95 17.43 33.12
C ALA A 422 -5.80 16.22 33.58
N GLU A 423 -6.94 16.52 34.20
CA GLU A 423 -7.95 15.56 34.67
C GLU A 423 -9.23 15.66 33.83
N PHE A 424 -9.71 14.53 33.32
CA PHE A 424 -10.89 14.47 32.47
C PHE A 424 -12.05 13.81 33.22
N ASN A 425 -13.26 14.37 33.07
CA ASN A 425 -14.50 13.79 33.58
C ASN A 425 -15.63 13.91 32.56
N VAL A 426 -16.05 12.77 32.00
CA VAL A 426 -17.12 12.69 30.97
C VAL A 426 -18.49 13.01 31.56
N GLN A 427 -18.79 12.55 32.78
CA GLN A 427 -20.08 12.80 33.42
C GLN A 427 -20.23 14.28 33.80
N GLY A 428 -19.15 14.90 34.28
CA GLY A 428 -19.07 16.34 34.58
C GLY A 428 -18.93 17.21 33.32
N GLY A 429 -18.54 16.63 32.19
CA GLY A 429 -18.40 17.33 30.91
C GLY A 429 -17.20 18.29 30.86
N TYR A 430 -16.11 18.00 31.57
CA TYR A 430 -14.95 18.89 31.64
C TYR A 430 -13.60 18.16 31.58
N VAL A 431 -12.58 18.93 31.22
CA VAL A 431 -11.17 18.66 31.51
C VAL A 431 -10.62 19.82 32.34
N LYS A 432 -9.82 19.54 33.38
CA LYS A 432 -9.33 20.56 34.32
C LYS A 432 -7.87 20.35 34.71
N TRP A 433 -7.20 21.40 35.17
CA TRP A 433 -5.84 21.36 35.69
C TRP A 433 -5.64 22.50 36.69
N ILE A 434 -4.60 22.39 37.52
CA ILE A 434 -4.25 23.39 38.54
C ILE A 434 -3.00 24.16 38.08
N ARG A 435 -3.02 25.47 38.27
CA ARG A 435 -1.87 26.38 38.11
C ARG A 435 -1.71 27.25 39.37
N ASP A 436 -0.65 28.04 39.41
CA ASP A 436 -0.37 28.94 40.54
C ASP A 436 -1.50 29.96 40.82
N ASP A 437 -2.29 30.32 39.81
CA ASP A 437 -3.42 31.26 39.90
C ASP A 437 -4.78 30.59 40.15
N GLY A 438 -4.84 29.24 40.19
CA GLY A 438 -6.04 28.49 40.55
C GLY A 438 -6.35 27.29 39.65
N GLU A 439 -7.57 26.77 39.78
CA GLU A 439 -8.11 25.70 38.93
C GLU A 439 -8.64 26.29 37.61
N HIS A 440 -8.17 25.74 36.49
CA HIS A 440 -8.64 26.06 35.15
C HIS A 440 -9.37 24.85 34.55
N ARG A 441 -10.34 25.11 33.66
CA ARG A 441 -11.12 24.05 33.03
C ARG A 441 -11.58 24.37 31.62
N LEU A 442 -11.73 23.33 30.79
CA LEU A 442 -12.41 23.38 29.50
C LEU A 442 -13.62 22.44 29.50
N THR A 443 -14.60 22.75 28.66
CA THR A 443 -15.70 21.85 28.38
C THR A 443 -15.21 20.70 27.50
N LEU A 444 -15.54 19.46 27.86
CA LEU A 444 -15.23 18.29 27.05
C LEU A 444 -16.21 18.20 25.86
N ARG A 445 -15.70 18.25 24.62
CA ARG A 445 -16.53 18.30 23.41
C ARG A 445 -16.25 17.15 22.45
N VAL A 446 -17.26 16.84 21.64
CA VAL A 446 -17.15 15.89 20.52
C VAL A 446 -16.46 16.59 19.36
N GLY A 447 -15.53 15.89 18.70
CA GLY A 447 -14.74 16.42 17.58
C GLY A 447 -13.43 17.08 18.00
N GLU A 448 -13.26 17.42 19.29
CA GLU A 448 -11.99 17.90 19.83
C GLU A 448 -11.07 16.72 20.19
N THR A 449 -9.76 16.91 19.94
CA THR A 449 -8.71 16.01 20.38
C THR A 449 -7.81 16.75 21.37
N TYR A 450 -7.65 16.17 22.56
CA TYR A 450 -6.82 16.72 23.62
C TYR A 450 -5.48 15.98 23.65
N VAL A 451 -4.38 16.70 23.49
CA VAL A 451 -3.02 16.15 23.39
C VAL A 451 -2.24 16.54 24.65
N LEU A 452 -1.76 15.56 25.39
CA LEU A 452 -0.88 15.74 26.54
C LEU A 452 0.57 16.01 26.08
N PRO A 453 1.45 16.56 26.93
CA PRO A 453 2.84 16.86 26.55
C PRO A 453 3.66 15.64 26.12
N SER A 454 3.27 14.44 26.56
CA SER A 454 3.85 13.16 26.13
C SER A 454 3.54 12.79 24.66
N GLY A 455 2.63 13.52 24.02
CA GLY A 455 2.01 13.22 22.73
C GLY A 455 0.82 12.28 22.83
N TYR A 456 0.47 11.78 24.02
CA TYR A 456 -0.71 10.93 24.23
C TYR A 456 -1.97 11.75 23.98
N ARG A 457 -2.92 11.19 23.21
CA ARG A 457 -4.12 11.93 22.77
C ARG A 457 -5.40 11.28 23.30
N LEU A 458 -6.35 12.12 23.68
CA LEU A 458 -7.65 11.74 24.23
C LEU A 458 -8.76 12.37 23.38
N ARG A 459 -9.84 11.63 23.14
CA ARG A 459 -11.05 12.13 22.48
C ARG A 459 -12.31 11.58 23.14
N LEU A 460 -13.38 12.37 23.10
CA LEU A 460 -14.70 11.95 23.54
C LEU A 460 -15.42 11.22 22.41
N GLU A 461 -15.85 9.99 22.66
CA GLU A 461 -16.52 9.15 21.68
C GLU A 461 -17.79 8.52 22.26
N LYS A 462 -18.84 8.42 21.44
CA LYS A 462 -20.04 7.67 21.80
C LYS A 462 -19.80 6.19 21.49
N GLN A 463 -20.10 5.31 22.45
CA GLN A 463 -20.06 3.88 22.21
C GLN A 463 -20.94 3.51 21.01
N LEU A 464 -20.39 2.74 20.07
CA LEU A 464 -21.08 2.28 18.88
C LEU A 464 -22.42 1.62 19.25
N LYS A 465 -23.53 2.16 18.72
CA LYS A 465 -24.94 1.80 19.00
C LYS A 465 -25.33 1.68 20.49
N GLY A 466 -24.50 2.19 21.40
CA GLY A 466 -24.77 2.32 22.83
C GLY A 466 -25.25 3.71 23.22
N ALA A 467 -25.69 3.87 24.46
CA ALA A 467 -26.05 5.18 25.04
C ALA A 467 -24.88 5.86 25.77
N ALA A 468 -23.81 5.12 26.08
CA ALA A 468 -22.69 5.60 26.87
C ALA A 468 -21.69 6.41 26.02
N TRP A 469 -21.19 7.50 26.61
CA TRP A 469 -20.02 8.25 26.12
C TRP A 469 -18.77 7.80 26.86
N ARG A 470 -17.60 7.87 26.24
CA ARG A 470 -16.34 7.41 26.83
C ARG A 470 -15.15 8.18 26.26
N LEU A 471 -14.05 8.20 27.01
CA LEU A 471 -12.76 8.64 26.52
C LEU A 471 -12.08 7.49 25.77
N VAL A 472 -11.53 7.81 24.59
CA VAL A 472 -10.60 6.96 23.86
C VAL A 472 -9.23 7.63 23.91
N GLY A 473 -8.24 6.88 24.40
CA GLY A 473 -6.87 7.32 24.50
C GLY A 473 -5.99 6.60 23.49
N VAL A 474 -5.10 7.33 22.82
CA VAL A 474 -4.24 6.80 21.75
C VAL A 474 -2.79 7.18 22.04
N VAL A 475 -1.90 6.20 21.89
CA VAL A 475 -0.48 6.39 22.16
C VAL A 475 0.18 7.26 21.10
N ALA A 476 1.20 8.01 21.52
CA ALA A 476 1.87 9.00 20.68
C ALA A 476 2.71 8.39 19.55
N HIS A 477 3.31 7.22 19.82
CA HIS A 477 4.18 6.53 18.87
C HIS A 477 3.45 5.38 18.19
N GLY A 478 3.50 5.34 16.87
CA GLY A 478 2.94 4.25 16.09
C GLY A 478 3.97 3.14 15.83
N THR A 479 3.50 2.04 15.27
CA THR A 479 4.32 1.00 14.65
C THR A 479 4.04 0.99 13.15
N LEU A 480 5.04 1.28 12.33
CA LEU A 480 4.94 1.10 10.88
C LEU A 480 5.05 -0.39 10.55
N CYS A 481 3.91 -0.95 10.15
CA CYS A 481 3.78 -2.31 9.69
C CYS A 481 3.85 -2.33 8.15
N HIS A 482 4.93 -2.90 7.60
CA HIS A 482 5.23 -3.04 6.18
C HIS A 482 4.83 -4.43 5.67
N LYS A 483 4.12 -4.54 4.55
CA LYS A 483 3.64 -5.82 3.98
C LYS A 483 4.07 -5.97 2.52
N PRO A 484 5.35 -6.33 2.29
CA PRO A 484 5.89 -6.57 0.96
C PRO A 484 5.58 -7.98 0.47
N CYS A 485 5.99 -8.28 -0.77
CA CYS A 485 6.06 -9.63 -1.36
C CYS A 485 4.78 -10.47 -1.17
N THR A 486 3.62 -9.82 -1.21
CA THR A 486 2.33 -10.43 -0.89
C THR A 486 1.55 -10.71 -2.17
N VAL A 487 1.40 -11.99 -2.50
CA VAL A 487 0.67 -12.44 -3.69
C VAL A 487 -0.77 -11.94 -3.72
N SER A 488 -1.38 -11.91 -4.90
CA SER A 488 -2.77 -11.46 -5.07
C SER A 488 -3.73 -12.27 -4.18
N GLY A 489 -4.39 -11.55 -3.26
CA GLY A 489 -5.29 -12.11 -2.24
C GLY A 489 -4.60 -12.63 -0.98
N GLY A 490 -3.30 -12.33 -0.79
CA GLY A 490 -2.59 -12.46 0.49
C GLY A 490 -2.85 -11.29 1.46
N GLY A 491 -3.71 -10.35 1.08
CA GLY A 491 -4.18 -9.26 1.94
C GLY A 491 -3.18 -8.12 2.12
N LYS A 492 -2.53 -7.67 1.03
CA LYS A 492 -1.57 -6.56 1.02
C LYS A 492 -2.20 -5.26 1.56
N SER A 493 -3.27 -4.77 0.94
CA SER A 493 -3.94 -3.52 1.34
C SER A 493 -4.67 -3.61 2.70
N GLU A 494 -5.00 -4.83 3.15
CA GLU A 494 -5.69 -5.09 4.43
C GLU A 494 -4.90 -4.59 5.65
N ILE A 495 -3.58 -4.44 5.52
CA ILE A 495 -2.73 -3.91 6.60
C ILE A 495 -3.18 -2.50 7.04
N SER A 496 -3.65 -1.70 6.07
CA SER A 496 -4.06 -0.31 6.24
C SER A 496 -5.56 -0.12 6.49
N LYS A 497 -6.39 -1.13 6.19
CA LYS A 497 -7.84 -1.05 6.42
C LYS A 497 -8.14 -1.02 7.92
N SER A 498 -9.20 -0.28 8.27
CA SER A 498 -9.69 -0.23 9.64
C SER A 498 -10.44 -1.52 9.99
N ILE A 499 -10.06 -2.13 11.12
CA ILE A 499 -10.78 -3.29 11.66
C ILE A 499 -12.11 -2.90 12.32
N ALA A 500 -12.36 -1.59 12.52
CA ALA A 500 -13.58 -1.09 13.15
C ALA A 500 -14.84 -1.50 12.37
N ASN A 501 -14.78 -1.52 11.04
CA ASN A 501 -15.91 -1.92 10.18
C ASN A 501 -16.25 -3.41 10.28
N ALA A 502 -15.35 -4.23 10.84
CA ALA A 502 -15.57 -5.65 11.08
C ALA A 502 -16.07 -5.94 12.50
N GLN A 503 -16.21 -4.93 13.36
CA GLN A 503 -16.71 -5.12 14.72
C GLN A 503 -18.22 -5.45 14.72
N LEU A 504 -18.56 -6.47 15.49
CA LEU A 504 -19.92 -6.91 15.73
C LEU A 504 -20.35 -6.49 17.14
N GLU A 505 -21.65 -6.27 17.30
CA GLU A 505 -22.25 -5.91 18.58
C GLU A 505 -23.01 -7.11 19.12
N GLY A 506 -22.89 -7.33 20.43
CA GLY A 506 -23.63 -8.39 21.11
C GLY A 506 -23.89 -8.03 22.57
N PRO A 507 -24.87 -8.67 23.22
CA PRO A 507 -25.13 -8.43 24.62
C PRO A 507 -23.99 -9.00 25.49
N VAL A 508 -23.85 -8.47 26.70
CA VAL A 508 -23.10 -9.16 27.76
C VAL A 508 -23.96 -10.31 28.27
N PHE A 509 -23.55 -11.55 27.97
CA PHE A 509 -24.35 -12.74 28.28
C PHE A 509 -24.26 -13.15 29.75
N VAL A 510 -25.38 -13.64 30.25
CA VAL A 510 -25.54 -14.30 31.55
C VAL A 510 -26.27 -15.62 31.31
N ARG A 511 -25.77 -16.73 31.86
CA ARG A 511 -26.38 -18.04 31.68
C ARG A 511 -27.52 -18.23 32.68
N ASP A 512 -27.23 -18.06 33.96
CA ASP A 512 -28.19 -18.06 35.05
C ASP A 512 -27.88 -16.87 35.95
N TYR A 513 -28.74 -15.86 35.96
CA TYR A 513 -28.45 -14.59 36.63
C TYR A 513 -28.15 -14.72 38.12
N HIS A 514 -28.90 -15.56 38.84
CA HIS A 514 -28.67 -15.66 40.29
C HIS A 514 -27.38 -16.43 40.56
N HIS A 515 -27.23 -17.61 39.95
CA HIS A 515 -26.05 -18.45 40.13
C HIS A 515 -24.76 -17.76 39.68
N ASP A 516 -24.79 -17.13 38.50
CA ASP A 516 -23.61 -16.49 37.93
C ASP A 516 -23.18 -15.28 38.78
N MET A 517 -24.12 -14.48 39.29
CA MET A 517 -23.79 -13.35 40.18
C MET A 517 -23.29 -13.80 41.55
N ASP A 518 -23.75 -14.95 42.07
CA ASP A 518 -23.22 -15.55 43.31
C ASP A 518 -21.77 -16.03 43.13
N GLU A 519 -21.43 -16.61 41.98
CA GLU A 519 -20.05 -16.97 41.65
C GLU A 519 -19.16 -15.72 41.51
N VAL A 520 -19.65 -14.67 40.85
CA VAL A 520 -18.95 -13.38 40.76
C VAL A 520 -18.67 -12.81 42.15
N GLU A 521 -19.66 -12.80 43.04
CA GLU A 521 -19.51 -12.33 44.41
C GLU A 521 -18.42 -13.11 45.17
N ARG A 522 -18.40 -14.45 45.03
CA ARG A 522 -17.34 -15.28 45.61
C ARG A 522 -15.95 -14.90 45.09
N ILE A 523 -15.80 -14.71 43.78
CA ILE A 523 -14.51 -14.34 43.17
C ILE A 523 -14.06 -12.96 43.63
N LEU A 524 -14.97 -11.99 43.73
CA LEU A 524 -14.65 -10.63 44.19
C LEU A 524 -14.16 -10.60 45.65
N ALA A 525 -14.58 -11.58 46.46
CA ALA A 525 -14.17 -11.76 47.85
C ALA A 525 -12.95 -12.67 48.03
N MET A 526 -12.44 -13.33 46.98
CA MET A 526 -11.28 -14.22 47.08
C MET A 526 -9.99 -13.46 47.39
N ASP A 527 -9.11 -14.08 48.19
CA ASP A 527 -7.75 -13.61 48.40
C ASP A 527 -6.81 -14.15 47.30
N PHE A 528 -6.13 -13.24 46.61
CA PHE A 528 -5.19 -13.54 45.54
C PHE A 528 -3.73 -13.26 45.94
N SER A 529 -3.44 -13.01 47.22
CA SER A 529 -2.09 -12.71 47.72
C SER A 529 -1.07 -13.82 47.42
N ASN A 530 -1.51 -15.08 47.47
CA ASN A 530 -0.64 -16.27 47.40
C ASN A 530 -0.63 -16.98 46.03
N ILE A 531 -1.10 -16.32 44.96
CA ILE A 531 -1.27 -16.99 43.65
C ILE A 531 0.01 -17.09 42.83
N PHE A 532 1.02 -16.29 43.16
CA PHE A 532 2.24 -16.19 42.37
C PHE A 532 3.19 -17.34 42.68
N ALA A 533 3.82 -17.90 41.64
CA ALA A 533 4.83 -18.95 41.80
C ALA A 533 6.08 -18.43 42.55
N LEU A 534 6.37 -17.12 42.44
CA LEU A 534 7.40 -16.42 43.20
C LEU A 534 6.77 -15.31 44.05
N PRO A 535 7.23 -15.09 45.30
CA PRO A 535 6.71 -14.04 46.16
C PRO A 535 6.74 -12.67 45.48
N GLN A 536 5.61 -11.97 45.49
CA GLN A 536 5.50 -10.59 45.00
C GLN A 536 5.43 -9.62 46.20
N PRO A 537 5.80 -8.34 46.02
CA PRO A 537 5.62 -7.34 47.08
C PRO A 537 4.16 -7.26 47.55
N ASP A 538 3.94 -7.10 48.86
CA ASP A 538 2.60 -7.03 49.48
C ASP A 538 1.69 -5.97 48.82
N SER A 539 2.27 -4.82 48.46
CA SER A 539 1.58 -3.73 47.74
C SER A 539 1.03 -4.14 46.37
N ARG A 540 1.61 -5.19 45.75
CA ARG A 540 1.14 -5.75 44.48
C ARG A 540 0.18 -6.92 44.72
N ALA A 541 0.52 -7.81 45.66
CA ALA A 541 -0.16 -9.07 45.93
C ALA A 541 -1.53 -8.90 46.61
N ASN A 542 -1.65 -7.95 47.55
CA ASN A 542 -2.81 -7.85 48.45
C ASN A 542 -3.93 -6.92 47.96
N ARG A 543 -3.89 -6.45 46.71
CA ARG A 543 -4.89 -5.49 46.18
C ARG A 543 -6.22 -6.19 45.86
N PRO A 544 -7.36 -5.84 46.50
CA PRO A 544 -8.65 -6.44 46.16
C PRO A 544 -9.09 -6.13 44.72
N ILE A 545 -9.96 -6.97 44.13
CA ILE A 545 -10.44 -6.78 42.74
C ILE A 545 -11.08 -5.40 42.54
N LEU A 546 -12.00 -5.00 43.42
CA LEU A 546 -12.75 -3.74 43.30
C LEU A 546 -11.97 -2.49 43.73
N SER A 547 -10.76 -2.63 44.28
CA SER A 547 -9.94 -1.49 44.72
C SER A 547 -9.65 -0.51 43.57
N PRO A 548 -9.72 0.83 43.80
CA PRO A 548 -9.33 1.83 42.80
C PRO A 548 -7.86 1.68 42.36
N GLU A 549 -7.01 1.15 43.23
CA GLU A 549 -5.57 0.93 42.97
C GLU A 549 -5.31 -0.29 42.06
N ARG A 550 -6.38 -1.02 41.71
CA ARG A 550 -6.35 -2.17 40.82
C ARG A 550 -7.11 -1.83 39.53
N SER A 551 -6.39 -1.67 38.43
CA SER A 551 -7.00 -1.34 37.12
C SER A 551 -7.77 -2.53 36.55
N LEU A 552 -8.74 -2.28 35.65
CA LEU A 552 -9.45 -3.35 34.94
C LEU A 552 -8.49 -4.30 34.21
N GLY A 553 -7.49 -3.76 33.51
CA GLY A 553 -6.47 -4.57 32.83
C GLY A 553 -5.70 -5.50 33.78
N SER A 554 -5.44 -5.07 35.02
CA SER A 554 -4.80 -5.91 36.04
C SER A 554 -5.72 -7.01 36.59
N VAL A 555 -7.05 -6.80 36.57
CA VAL A 555 -8.06 -7.83 36.90
C VAL A 555 -8.20 -8.83 35.76
N ILE A 556 -8.15 -8.37 34.50
CA ILE A 556 -8.09 -9.26 33.34
C ILE A 556 -6.86 -10.15 33.45
N ARG A 557 -5.67 -9.57 33.71
CA ARG A 557 -4.44 -10.35 33.92
C ARG A 557 -4.54 -11.32 35.10
N LEU A 558 -5.20 -10.92 36.19
CA LEU A 558 -5.42 -11.80 37.34
C LEU A 558 -6.21 -13.05 36.96
N LEU A 559 -7.23 -12.89 36.12
CA LEU A 559 -8.13 -13.98 35.71
C LEU A 559 -7.76 -14.59 34.35
N THR A 560 -6.51 -14.44 33.92
CA THR A 560 -5.95 -15.03 32.70
C THR A 560 -4.77 -15.92 33.08
N PRO A 561 -4.70 -17.19 32.64
CA PRO A 561 -3.59 -18.07 32.97
C PRO A 561 -2.21 -17.43 32.66
N SER A 562 -1.24 -17.66 33.54
CA SER A 562 0.09 -17.08 33.41
C SER A 562 1.15 -17.98 34.03
N SER A 563 2.34 -18.03 33.41
CA SER A 563 3.52 -18.70 33.99
C SER A 563 4.00 -18.06 35.30
N GLU A 564 3.58 -16.83 35.62
CA GLU A 564 3.86 -16.19 36.90
C GLU A 564 3.02 -16.77 38.06
N TYR A 565 1.98 -17.55 37.77
CA TYR A 565 1.05 -18.08 38.76
C TYR A 565 1.35 -19.55 39.10
N SER A 566 0.91 -19.98 40.27
CA SER A 566 0.99 -21.37 40.69
C SER A 566 0.14 -22.28 39.80
N ASP A 567 0.56 -23.54 39.64
CA ASP A 567 -0.17 -24.53 38.83
C ASP A 567 -1.61 -24.73 39.31
N ALA A 568 -1.83 -24.68 40.63
CA ALA A 568 -3.16 -24.76 41.23
C ALA A 568 -4.05 -23.58 40.80
N HIS A 569 -3.51 -22.35 40.78
CA HIS A 569 -4.26 -21.19 40.35
C HIS A 569 -4.57 -21.24 38.85
N ASN A 570 -3.59 -21.61 38.02
CA ASN A 570 -3.80 -21.79 36.58
C ASN A 570 -4.82 -22.89 36.26
N ALA A 571 -4.85 -23.99 37.04
CA ALA A 571 -5.86 -25.03 36.90
C ALA A 571 -7.27 -24.50 37.23
N TRP A 572 -7.42 -23.72 38.32
CA TRP A 572 -8.67 -23.07 38.66
C TRP A 572 -9.13 -22.08 37.57
N LEU A 573 -8.23 -21.24 37.05
CA LEU A 573 -8.53 -20.30 35.96
C LEU A 573 -9.01 -21.00 34.69
N ARG A 574 -8.42 -22.14 34.33
CA ARG A 574 -8.85 -22.96 33.18
C ARG A 574 -10.23 -23.59 33.40
N GLY A 575 -10.58 -23.95 34.64
CA GLY A 575 -11.90 -24.47 34.99
C GLY A 575 -12.99 -23.41 35.12
N LEU A 576 -12.63 -22.13 35.27
CA LEU A 576 -13.59 -21.05 35.50
C LEU A 576 -14.37 -20.71 34.22
N PRO A 577 -15.72 -20.73 34.21
CA PRO A 577 -16.50 -20.42 33.03
C PRO A 577 -16.22 -19.01 32.49
N GLN A 578 -16.14 -18.88 31.18
CA GLN A 578 -15.87 -17.60 30.52
C GLN A 578 -16.92 -16.52 30.86
N THR A 579 -18.19 -16.90 30.90
CA THR A 579 -19.29 -15.98 31.25
C THR A 579 -19.06 -15.34 32.62
N ILE A 580 -18.59 -16.11 33.60
CA ILE A 580 -18.28 -15.61 34.94
C ILE A 580 -17.11 -14.61 34.91
N ARG A 581 -16.01 -14.94 34.21
CA ARG A 581 -14.87 -14.01 34.04
C ARG A 581 -15.32 -12.68 33.43
N GLN A 582 -16.13 -12.75 32.38
CA GLN A 582 -16.73 -11.59 31.73
C GLN A 582 -17.59 -10.76 32.70
N LEU A 583 -18.36 -11.39 33.58
CA LEU A 583 -19.15 -10.68 34.57
C LEU A 583 -18.27 -9.99 35.62
N VAL A 584 -17.20 -10.63 36.09
CA VAL A 584 -16.22 -9.99 37.01
C VAL A 584 -15.61 -8.75 36.37
N PHE A 585 -15.19 -8.82 35.10
CA PHE A 585 -14.66 -7.66 34.37
C PHE A 585 -15.69 -6.55 34.20
N THR A 586 -16.94 -6.94 33.93
CA THR A 586 -18.06 -6.00 33.78
C THR A 586 -18.35 -5.29 35.09
N VAL A 587 -18.46 -6.02 36.21
CA VAL A 587 -18.64 -5.43 37.54
C VAL A 587 -17.49 -4.49 37.86
N LYS A 588 -16.24 -4.93 37.68
CA LYS A 588 -15.06 -4.09 37.91
C LYS A 588 -15.11 -2.78 37.10
N ARG A 589 -15.52 -2.85 35.84
CA ARG A 589 -15.56 -1.70 34.93
C ARG A 589 -16.55 -0.63 35.39
N TYR A 590 -17.72 -1.03 35.87
CA TYR A 590 -18.77 -0.10 36.27
C TYR A 590 -18.73 0.27 37.76
N TYR A 591 -18.05 -0.52 38.59
CA TYR A 591 -17.98 -0.34 40.04
C TYR A 591 -17.59 1.09 40.44
N ARG A 592 -18.33 1.64 41.41
CA ARG A 592 -17.99 2.89 42.10
C ARG A 592 -17.77 2.61 43.58
N GLN A 593 -16.79 3.28 44.17
CA GLN A 593 -16.45 3.10 45.59
C GLN A 593 -17.65 3.35 46.52
N GLU A 594 -18.50 4.31 46.17
CA GLU A 594 -19.72 4.65 46.90
C GLU A 594 -20.72 3.48 47.04
N TRP A 595 -20.61 2.44 46.20
CA TRP A 595 -21.50 1.28 46.26
C TRP A 595 -21.12 0.29 47.36
N GLY A 596 -19.85 0.29 47.82
CA GLY A 596 -19.37 -0.69 48.79
C GLY A 596 -19.65 -2.13 48.35
N SER A 597 -20.33 -2.91 49.20
CA SER A 597 -20.79 -4.27 48.90
C SER A 597 -22.07 -4.35 48.08
N ASN A 598 -22.81 -3.24 47.91
CA ASN A 598 -24.14 -3.21 47.29
C ASN A 598 -24.10 -3.08 45.75
N TRP A 599 -22.98 -3.43 45.12
CA TRP A 599 -22.79 -3.31 43.67
C TRP A 599 -23.80 -4.12 42.86
N ARG A 600 -24.34 -5.21 43.42
CA ARG A 600 -25.27 -6.14 42.75
C ARG A 600 -26.59 -5.47 42.35
N GLU A 601 -27.08 -4.50 43.11
CA GLU A 601 -28.35 -3.80 42.84
C GLU A 601 -28.33 -3.02 41.52
N PHE A 602 -27.15 -2.71 41.00
CA PHE A 602 -26.98 -1.98 39.75
C PHE A 602 -27.00 -2.88 38.52
N PHE A 603 -27.01 -4.20 38.70
CA PHE A 603 -27.04 -5.18 37.63
C PHE A 603 -28.35 -5.97 37.68
N THR A 604 -28.89 -6.31 36.51
CA THR A 604 -30.12 -7.12 36.40
C THR A 604 -30.23 -7.74 35.00
N VAL A 605 -31.22 -8.60 34.79
CA VAL A 605 -31.70 -9.04 33.48
C VAL A 605 -33.18 -8.71 33.32
N ASP A 606 -33.68 -8.66 32.09
CA ASP A 606 -35.12 -8.55 31.84
C ASP A 606 -35.84 -9.84 32.22
N ARG A 607 -37.15 -9.73 32.45
CA ARG A 607 -38.04 -10.90 32.50
C ARG A 607 -38.87 -10.93 31.22
N ILE A 608 -38.53 -11.85 30.31
CA ILE A 608 -39.14 -11.99 28.98
C ILE A 608 -40.05 -13.21 29.01
N ASN A 609 -41.35 -13.03 28.77
CA ASN A 609 -42.36 -14.08 28.82
C ASN A 609 -42.36 -14.90 30.13
N GLY A 610 -42.00 -14.27 31.26
CA GLY A 610 -41.92 -14.93 32.57
C GLY A 610 -40.57 -15.56 32.91
N PHE A 611 -39.65 -15.67 31.94
CA PHE A 611 -38.30 -16.21 32.14
C PHE A 611 -37.29 -15.08 32.35
N LEU A 612 -36.28 -15.30 33.17
CA LEU A 612 -35.13 -14.40 33.23
C LEU A 612 -34.40 -14.42 31.88
N GLY A 613 -34.13 -13.24 31.34
CA GLY A 613 -33.36 -13.08 30.12
C GLY A 613 -31.87 -13.33 30.33
N HIS A 614 -31.14 -13.43 29.22
CA HIS A 614 -29.71 -13.72 29.21
C HIS A 614 -28.83 -12.50 28.90
N GLU A 615 -29.42 -11.30 28.84
CA GLU A 615 -28.72 -10.05 28.55
C GLU A 615 -28.54 -9.23 29.83
N LEU A 616 -27.30 -9.05 30.27
CA LEU A 616 -27.00 -8.24 31.45
C LEU A 616 -27.31 -6.76 31.19
N LYS A 617 -27.94 -6.14 32.17
CA LYS A 617 -28.20 -4.71 32.23
C LYS A 617 -27.42 -4.07 33.36
N TYR A 618 -27.03 -2.83 33.14
CA TYR A 618 -26.50 -1.92 34.15
C TYR A 618 -27.46 -0.74 34.29
N ARG A 619 -28.03 -0.49 35.49
CA ARG A 619 -29.03 0.57 35.74
C ARG A 619 -30.18 0.58 34.72
N ASN A 620 -30.72 -0.62 34.44
CA ASN A 620 -31.76 -0.88 33.42
C ASN A 620 -31.37 -0.59 31.97
N GLN A 621 -30.12 -0.23 31.68
CA GLN A 621 -29.59 -0.09 30.33
C GLN A 621 -28.94 -1.40 29.88
N LYS A 622 -29.23 -1.84 28.66
CA LYS A 622 -28.57 -3.01 28.07
C LYS A 622 -27.08 -2.75 27.90
N LEU A 623 -26.26 -3.70 28.34
CA LEU A 623 -24.82 -3.64 28.11
C LEU A 623 -24.49 -4.18 26.71
N VAL A 624 -23.72 -3.39 25.96
CA VAL A 624 -23.24 -3.74 24.63
C VAL A 624 -21.76 -4.13 24.71
N GLY A 625 -21.46 -5.37 24.32
CA GLY A 625 -20.11 -5.87 24.10
C GLY A 625 -19.71 -5.73 22.63
N ASN A 626 -18.41 -5.56 22.41
CA ASN A 626 -17.82 -5.54 21.07
C ASN A 626 -17.20 -6.90 20.77
N TYR A 627 -17.43 -7.39 19.57
CA TYR A 627 -16.97 -8.69 19.09
C TYR A 627 -16.28 -8.52 17.74
N LEU A 628 -15.50 -9.50 17.34
CA LEU A 628 -14.86 -9.55 16.03
C LEU A 628 -14.98 -10.95 15.46
N ARG A 629 -15.33 -11.05 14.17
CA ARG A 629 -15.24 -12.30 13.42
C ARG A 629 -13.77 -12.62 13.14
N VAL A 630 -13.36 -13.85 13.43
CA VAL A 630 -12.03 -14.37 13.06
C VAL A 630 -12.20 -15.73 12.38
N GLY A 631 -12.52 -15.67 11.09
CA GLY A 631 -12.75 -16.82 10.23
C GLY A 631 -14.10 -17.50 10.43
N PHE A 632 -14.20 -18.71 9.86
CA PHE A 632 -15.41 -19.50 9.76
C PHE A 632 -15.14 -20.92 10.25
N ASP A 633 -16.13 -21.55 10.88
CA ASP A 633 -16.10 -22.98 11.19
C ASP A 633 -16.30 -23.80 9.89
N PRO A 634 -15.97 -25.11 9.88
CA PRO A 634 -16.06 -25.94 8.68
C PRO A 634 -17.45 -26.01 8.03
N ASP A 635 -18.52 -25.73 8.78
CA ASP A 635 -19.90 -25.65 8.29
C ASP A 635 -20.26 -24.28 7.68
N GLY A 636 -19.34 -23.32 7.72
CA GLY A 636 -19.50 -21.96 7.21
C GLY A 636 -20.06 -20.96 8.23
N SER A 637 -20.30 -21.37 9.48
CA SER A 637 -20.73 -20.46 10.54
C SER A 637 -19.60 -19.50 10.97
N TRP A 638 -19.97 -18.31 11.46
CA TRP A 638 -18.99 -17.28 11.84
C TRP A 638 -18.38 -17.59 13.20
N ARG A 639 -17.04 -17.52 13.28
CA ARG A 639 -16.30 -17.62 14.54
C ARG A 639 -16.17 -16.23 15.15
N ILE A 640 -17.00 -15.91 16.15
CA ILE A 640 -17.13 -14.57 16.72
C ILE A 640 -16.57 -14.53 18.14
N TYR A 641 -15.64 -13.60 18.39
CA TYR A 641 -14.92 -13.51 19.66
C TYR A 641 -15.09 -12.15 20.31
N LYS A 642 -15.26 -12.15 21.63
CA LYS A 642 -15.43 -10.91 22.40
C LYS A 642 -14.10 -10.19 22.56
N LEU A 643 -14.11 -8.91 22.21
CA LEU A 643 -12.98 -7.99 22.43
C LEU A 643 -12.94 -7.55 23.89
N ARG A 644 -11.75 -7.20 24.37
CA ARG A 644 -11.58 -6.64 25.71
C ARG A 644 -12.35 -5.33 25.87
N PRO A 645 -12.88 -5.03 27.07
CA PRO A 645 -13.66 -3.82 27.30
C PRO A 645 -12.85 -2.52 27.14
N ASP A 646 -11.52 -2.62 27.29
CA ASP A 646 -10.55 -1.54 27.13
C ASP A 646 -9.90 -1.49 25.73
N PHE A 647 -10.23 -2.43 24.83
CA PHE A 647 -9.73 -2.42 23.46
C PHE A 647 -10.49 -1.39 22.61
N HIS A 648 -9.73 -0.62 21.83
CA HIS A 648 -10.22 0.16 20.71
C HIS A 648 -9.37 -0.18 19.47
N PRO A 649 -9.94 -0.27 18.25
CA PRO A 649 -9.15 -0.38 17.02
C PRO A 649 -8.04 0.67 16.95
N ALA A 650 -6.85 0.29 16.49
CA ALA A 650 -5.76 1.23 16.33
C ALA A 650 -6.14 2.32 15.31
N ASP A 651 -5.73 3.56 15.58
CA ASP A 651 -5.75 4.59 14.55
C ASP A 651 -4.65 4.23 13.54
N LYS A 652 -4.96 4.22 12.25
CA LYS A 652 -4.00 3.84 11.19
C LYS A 652 -3.80 4.98 10.21
N VAL A 653 -2.54 5.26 9.88
CA VAL A 653 -2.14 6.17 8.81
C VAL A 653 -1.53 5.33 7.70
N GLN A 654 -2.18 5.27 6.53
CA GLN A 654 -1.69 4.47 5.40
C GLN A 654 -0.45 5.14 4.78
N VAL A 655 0.66 4.44 4.66
CA VAL A 655 1.90 4.99 4.08
C VAL A 655 2.29 4.35 2.75
N GLU A 656 1.69 3.21 2.42
CA GLU A 656 1.95 2.41 1.23
C GLU A 656 0.68 1.64 0.82
N ASP A 657 0.58 1.24 -0.46
CA ASP A 657 -0.50 0.37 -0.94
C ASP A 657 -0.06 -0.57 -2.06
N ASP A 658 0.56 -0.07 -3.14
CA ASP A 658 0.89 -0.89 -4.32
C ASP A 658 2.20 -0.55 -5.04
N ILE A 659 2.57 0.72 -5.15
CA ILE A 659 3.87 1.16 -5.70
C ILE A 659 4.59 1.93 -4.61
N THR A 660 5.58 1.30 -3.99
CA THR A 660 6.37 1.88 -2.90
C THR A 660 7.79 2.13 -3.39
N ALA A 661 8.31 3.33 -3.18
CA ALA A 661 9.74 3.60 -3.21
C ALA A 661 10.28 3.51 -1.78
N SER A 662 11.43 2.84 -1.60
CA SER A 662 12.04 2.70 -0.29
C SER A 662 13.56 2.86 -0.35
N VAL A 663 14.17 3.17 0.80
CA VAL A 663 15.62 3.37 0.96
C VAL A 663 16.06 2.87 2.33
N VAL A 664 17.23 2.23 2.39
CA VAL A 664 17.87 1.83 3.65
C VAL A 664 18.97 2.83 3.99
N VAL A 665 18.87 3.42 5.17
CA VAL A 665 19.82 4.42 5.67
C VAL A 665 20.45 3.95 6.98
N PRO A 666 21.72 4.32 7.26
CA PRO A 666 22.32 4.04 8.56
C PRO A 666 21.62 4.87 9.65
N ARG A 667 21.46 4.28 10.85
CA ARG A 667 20.75 4.90 11.98
C ARG A 667 21.26 6.30 12.32
N ASN A 668 22.57 6.53 12.23
CA ASN A 668 23.21 7.81 12.55
C ASN A 668 22.84 8.95 11.58
N SER A 669 22.23 8.63 10.43
CA SER A 669 21.72 9.64 9.50
C SER A 669 20.32 10.16 9.87
N LEU A 670 19.66 9.56 10.87
CA LEU A 670 18.33 9.93 11.34
C LEU A 670 18.42 10.46 12.79
N PRO A 671 18.50 11.80 12.99
CA PRO A 671 18.61 12.39 14.32
C PRO A 671 17.44 12.05 15.26
N ASP A 672 16.26 11.81 14.70
CA ASP A 672 15.02 11.48 15.44
C ASP A 672 14.76 9.97 15.59
N PHE A 673 15.75 9.12 15.27
CA PHE A 673 15.58 7.67 15.36
C PHE A 673 15.27 7.23 16.78
N ASP A 674 14.17 6.52 16.95
CA ASP A 674 13.66 6.12 18.25
C ASP A 674 14.61 5.11 18.93
N THR A 675 15.21 5.52 20.05
CA THR A 675 16.26 4.78 20.75
C THR A 675 15.81 3.42 21.29
N LYS A 676 14.50 3.16 21.35
CA LYS A 676 13.97 1.85 21.75
C LYS A 676 14.25 0.75 20.73
N TYR A 677 14.57 1.09 19.49
CA TYR A 677 14.94 0.13 18.45
C TYR A 677 16.47 -0.08 18.44
N PRO A 678 16.95 -1.34 18.48
CA PRO A 678 18.38 -1.63 18.48
C PRO A 678 19.02 -1.57 17.08
N ASN A 679 18.22 -1.53 16.02
CA ASN A 679 18.65 -1.64 14.62
C ASN A 679 19.70 -0.58 14.27
N GLN A 680 20.70 -0.98 13.49
CA GLN A 680 21.81 -0.10 13.04
C GLN A 680 21.54 0.56 11.69
N SER A 681 20.59 0.03 10.92
CA SER A 681 20.04 0.65 9.72
C SER A 681 18.52 0.67 9.81
N ALA A 682 17.90 1.59 9.09
CA ALA A 682 16.46 1.78 9.06
C ALA A 682 15.97 1.88 7.63
N LYS A 683 14.80 1.32 7.34
CA LYS A 683 14.13 1.46 6.05
C LYS A 683 13.10 2.58 6.11
N LEU A 684 13.19 3.51 5.17
CA LEU A 684 12.19 4.55 4.92
C LEU A 684 11.40 4.18 3.66
N VAL A 685 10.11 4.52 3.66
CA VAL A 685 9.16 4.16 2.60
C VAL A 685 8.34 5.37 2.19
N THR A 686 7.93 5.42 0.93
CA THR A 686 7.01 6.43 0.40
C THR A 686 6.15 5.82 -0.69
N ASN A 687 4.84 6.06 -0.62
CA ASN A 687 3.92 5.70 -1.69
C ASN A 687 4.17 6.61 -2.92
N CYS A 688 4.38 6.01 -4.08
CA CYS A 688 4.55 6.76 -5.33
C CYS A 688 3.22 7.29 -5.89
N GLU A 689 2.08 6.89 -5.32
CA GLU A 689 0.75 7.14 -5.85
C GLU A 689 -0.03 8.18 -5.04
N SER A 690 -0.66 9.13 -5.73
CA SER A 690 -1.62 10.09 -5.16
C SER A 690 -3.05 9.55 -5.11
N PHE A 691 -3.36 8.56 -5.95
CA PHE A 691 -4.65 7.87 -6.02
C PHE A 691 -4.43 6.37 -6.16
N LEU A 692 -5.30 5.57 -5.56
CA LEU A 692 -5.21 4.11 -5.52
C LEU A 692 -6.25 3.50 -6.46
N PHE A 693 -5.82 2.63 -7.37
CA PHE A 693 -6.72 2.00 -8.35
C PHE A 693 -7.42 0.76 -7.75
N GLN A 694 -8.42 1.02 -6.91
CA GLN A 694 -9.11 0.02 -6.11
C GLN A 694 -10.00 -0.90 -6.95
N ARG A 695 -10.15 -2.16 -6.50
CA ARG A 695 -11.14 -3.12 -6.99
C ARG A 695 -12.11 -3.46 -5.85
N PRO A 696 -13.31 -2.85 -5.80
CA PRO A 696 -14.23 -3.06 -4.69
C PRO A 696 -15.06 -4.33 -4.90
N ASP A 697 -14.45 -5.49 -4.64
CA ASP A 697 -15.08 -6.81 -4.85
C ASP A 697 -16.39 -6.96 -4.05
N ASP A 698 -16.45 -6.40 -2.83
CA ASP A 698 -17.59 -6.54 -1.92
C ASP A 698 -18.68 -5.47 -2.09
N ALA A 699 -18.40 -4.37 -2.82
CA ALA A 699 -19.35 -3.27 -3.02
C ALA A 699 -20.55 -3.65 -3.90
N VAL A 700 -20.51 -4.82 -4.54
CA VAL A 700 -21.67 -5.43 -5.19
C VAL A 700 -22.81 -5.71 -4.19
N ILE A 701 -22.46 -5.95 -2.93
CA ILE A 701 -23.38 -6.11 -1.81
C ILE A 701 -23.67 -4.72 -1.23
N ARG A 702 -24.85 -4.19 -1.53
CA ARG A 702 -25.31 -2.86 -1.08
C ARG A 702 -25.10 -2.64 0.41
N GLY A 703 -24.40 -1.56 0.77
CA GLY A 703 -24.15 -1.15 2.15
C GLY A 703 -23.05 -1.93 2.87
N PHE A 704 -22.44 -2.93 2.25
CA PHE A 704 -21.41 -3.74 2.89
C PHE A 704 -20.06 -3.02 2.89
N ASP A 705 -19.59 -2.58 1.71
CA ASP A 705 -18.35 -1.80 1.59
C ASP A 705 -18.67 -0.30 1.66
N ALA A 706 -18.83 0.21 2.88
CA ALA A 706 -19.18 1.60 3.13
C ALA A 706 -18.12 2.59 2.61
N GLN A 707 -16.85 2.19 2.58
CA GLN A 707 -15.78 3.04 2.07
C GLN A 707 -15.89 3.16 0.55
N ALA A 708 -16.00 2.04 -0.18
CA ALA A 708 -16.14 2.08 -1.62
C ALA A 708 -17.41 2.81 -2.06
N GLU A 709 -18.53 2.67 -1.34
CA GLU A 709 -19.75 3.44 -1.64
C GLU A 709 -19.58 4.94 -1.40
N ALA A 710 -18.85 5.36 -0.36
CA ALA A 710 -18.53 6.75 -0.12
C ALA A 710 -17.60 7.32 -1.20
N ASP A 711 -16.56 6.57 -1.57
CA ASP A 711 -15.60 6.98 -2.59
C ASP A 711 -16.28 7.08 -3.97
N LEU A 712 -17.08 6.08 -4.37
CA LEU A 712 -17.85 6.11 -5.62
C LEU A 712 -18.92 7.20 -5.67
N ALA A 713 -19.36 7.69 -4.50
CA ALA A 713 -20.28 8.82 -4.40
C ALA A 713 -19.57 10.19 -4.42
N THR A 714 -18.24 10.21 -4.38
CA THR A 714 -17.45 11.45 -4.38
C THR A 714 -17.45 12.06 -5.78
N PRO A 715 -17.70 13.39 -5.92
CA PRO A 715 -17.60 14.07 -7.21
C PRO A 715 -16.21 13.98 -7.86
N ASN A 716 -16.15 14.14 -9.18
CA ASN A 716 -14.92 14.08 -9.98
C ASN A 716 -14.11 12.77 -9.85
N THR A 717 -14.77 11.65 -9.58
CA THR A 717 -14.14 10.33 -9.49
C THR A 717 -13.90 9.74 -10.89
N PHE A 718 -12.69 9.19 -11.10
CA PHE A 718 -12.38 8.38 -12.28
C PHE A 718 -12.84 6.93 -12.05
N ILE A 719 -13.73 6.42 -12.90
CA ILE A 719 -14.36 5.10 -12.76
C ILE A 719 -14.14 4.27 -14.02
N SER A 720 -13.99 2.95 -13.87
CA SER A 720 -13.89 2.00 -14.98
C SER A 720 -14.60 0.69 -14.67
N ASN A 721 -15.14 0.04 -15.71
CA ASN A 721 -15.85 -1.24 -15.64
C ASN A 721 -17.11 -1.23 -14.77
N PHE A 722 -17.87 -0.13 -14.82
CA PHE A 722 -19.24 -0.05 -14.30
C PHE A 722 -20.24 0.17 -15.42
N GLU A 723 -21.50 -0.19 -15.16
CA GLU A 723 -22.59 0.11 -16.09
C GLU A 723 -22.90 1.62 -16.11
N PRO A 724 -23.01 2.25 -17.30
CA PRO A 724 -23.53 3.61 -17.44
C PRO A 724 -25.05 3.61 -17.23
N ILE A 725 -25.49 3.82 -16.00
CA ILE A 725 -26.91 3.79 -15.64
C ILE A 725 -27.57 5.09 -16.11
N THR A 726 -28.63 4.96 -16.90
CA THR A 726 -29.45 6.10 -17.34
C THR A 726 -30.35 6.62 -16.23
N ARG A 727 -30.89 7.83 -16.40
CA ARG A 727 -31.87 8.41 -15.47
C ARG A 727 -33.10 7.53 -15.22
N GLY A 728 -33.61 6.86 -16.26
CA GLY A 728 -34.75 5.94 -16.12
C GLY A 728 -34.41 4.73 -15.24
N GLN A 729 -33.28 4.08 -15.50
CA GLN A 729 -32.79 2.96 -14.69
C GLN A 729 -32.46 3.39 -13.25
N ALA A 730 -31.89 4.59 -13.06
CA ALA A 730 -31.64 5.12 -11.72
C ALA A 730 -32.95 5.36 -10.94
N ARG A 731 -34.01 5.83 -11.60
CA ARG A 731 -35.35 5.95 -11.00
C ARG A 731 -35.87 4.58 -10.54
N GLU A 732 -35.73 3.53 -11.35
CA GLU A 732 -36.11 2.16 -10.96
C GLU A 732 -35.34 1.69 -9.70
N LEU A 733 -34.05 2.00 -9.61
CA LEU A 733 -33.24 1.68 -8.43
C LEU A 733 -33.72 2.41 -7.17
N VAL A 734 -34.08 3.69 -7.28
CA VAL A 734 -34.58 4.51 -6.17
C VAL A 734 -35.99 4.09 -5.75
N ASP A 735 -36.87 3.80 -6.72
CA ASP A 735 -38.27 3.42 -6.47
C ASP A 735 -38.38 2.01 -5.84
N HIS A 736 -37.37 1.15 -6.01
CA HIS A 736 -37.26 -0.12 -5.27
C HIS A 736 -36.80 0.10 -3.82
N VAL A 737 -37.66 0.75 -3.01
CA VAL A 737 -37.39 1.22 -1.64
C VAL A 737 -36.64 0.20 -0.77
N VAL A 738 -37.03 -1.07 -0.78
CA VAL A 738 -36.41 -2.12 0.06
C VAL A 738 -34.94 -2.40 -0.30
N GLN A 739 -34.57 -2.26 -1.57
CA GLN A 739 -33.19 -2.46 -2.02
C GLN A 739 -32.41 -1.16 -1.94
N PHE A 740 -33.06 -0.05 -2.25
CA PHE A 740 -32.48 1.29 -2.08
C PHE A 740 -32.07 1.54 -0.62
N ASP A 741 -32.87 1.07 0.35
CA ASP A 741 -32.57 1.24 1.78
C ASP A 741 -31.29 0.51 2.23
N LYS A 742 -30.79 -0.45 1.45
CA LYS A 742 -29.55 -1.17 1.78
C LYS A 742 -28.29 -0.38 1.46
N TYR A 743 -28.34 0.61 0.56
CA TYR A 743 -27.17 1.44 0.28
C TYR A 743 -26.79 2.30 1.50
N THR A 744 -25.52 2.66 1.60
CA THR A 744 -25.06 3.69 2.53
C THR A 744 -25.64 5.06 2.18
N LEU A 745 -25.62 5.97 3.15
CA LEU A 745 -26.17 7.32 2.96
C LEU A 745 -25.51 8.10 1.80
N PRO A 746 -24.18 8.06 1.58
CA PRO A 746 -23.55 8.72 0.43
C PRO A 746 -24.12 8.24 -0.91
N MET A 747 -24.18 6.92 -1.13
CA MET A 747 -24.70 6.34 -2.37
C MET A 747 -26.21 6.61 -2.55
N LYS A 748 -26.99 6.57 -1.46
CA LYS A 748 -28.41 6.97 -1.49
C LYS A 748 -28.58 8.41 -1.96
N ARG A 749 -27.82 9.34 -1.39
CA ARG A 749 -27.87 10.77 -1.75
C ARG A 749 -27.53 10.97 -3.22
N LEU A 750 -26.42 10.41 -3.67
CA LEU A 750 -26.00 10.51 -5.07
C LEU A 750 -27.10 10.04 -6.04
N LEU A 751 -27.65 8.84 -5.83
CA LEU A 751 -28.70 8.28 -6.70
C LEU A 751 -29.99 9.12 -6.65
N PHE A 752 -30.40 9.53 -5.45
CA PHE A 752 -31.61 10.32 -5.24
C PHE A 752 -31.51 11.72 -5.86
N ASP A 753 -30.39 12.40 -5.64
CA ASP A 753 -30.13 13.75 -6.15
C ASP A 753 -30.00 13.71 -7.68
N PHE A 754 -29.29 12.72 -8.23
CA PHE A 754 -29.24 12.52 -9.68
C PHE A 754 -30.64 12.39 -10.26
N VAL A 755 -31.46 11.50 -9.72
CA VAL A 755 -32.82 11.23 -10.20
C VAL A 755 -33.74 12.46 -10.13
N ASN A 756 -33.54 13.35 -9.15
CA ASN A 756 -34.35 14.57 -8.96
C ASN A 756 -33.77 15.84 -9.60
N SER A 757 -32.52 15.82 -10.05
CA SER A 757 -31.92 16.89 -10.84
C SER A 757 -32.41 16.90 -12.29
N LYS A 758 -32.13 17.97 -13.03
CA LYS A 758 -32.31 18.03 -14.50
C LYS A 758 -31.02 17.84 -15.28
N GLU A 759 -29.89 17.68 -14.60
CA GLU A 759 -28.55 17.70 -15.18
C GLU A 759 -27.93 16.30 -15.23
N GLY A 760 -27.13 16.05 -16.26
CA GLY A 760 -26.41 14.80 -16.49
C GLY A 760 -27.24 13.66 -17.09
N SER A 761 -26.59 12.83 -17.90
CA SER A 761 -27.23 11.71 -18.61
C SER A 761 -27.03 10.36 -17.93
N PHE A 762 -25.92 10.18 -17.22
CA PHE A 762 -25.50 8.89 -16.66
C PHE A 762 -25.07 8.98 -15.19
N ILE A 763 -25.13 7.85 -14.50
CA ILE A 763 -24.64 7.65 -13.13
C ILE A 763 -24.05 6.23 -13.01
N VAL A 764 -23.22 6.01 -12.00
CA VAL A 764 -22.76 4.67 -11.60
C VAL A 764 -23.30 4.30 -10.22
N SER A 765 -23.55 3.01 -10.01
CA SER A 765 -23.92 2.42 -8.73
C SER A 765 -22.89 1.36 -8.32
N SER A 766 -22.55 1.32 -7.03
CA SER A 766 -21.64 0.30 -6.46
C SER A 766 -22.06 -1.14 -6.77
N ALA A 767 -23.36 -1.39 -6.91
CA ALA A 767 -23.92 -2.72 -7.13
C ALA A 767 -23.89 -3.19 -8.60
N HIS A 768 -23.50 -2.35 -9.57
CA HIS A 768 -23.68 -2.61 -11.00
C HIS A 768 -22.38 -2.47 -11.78
N ALA A 769 -21.53 -3.50 -11.70
CA ALA A 769 -20.36 -3.64 -12.57
C ALA A 769 -20.78 -3.81 -14.04
N ARG A 770 -19.90 -3.41 -14.97
CA ARG A 770 -20.11 -3.52 -16.42
C ARG A 770 -20.44 -4.94 -16.83
N VAL A 771 -21.42 -5.13 -17.69
CA VAL A 771 -21.84 -6.39 -18.28
C VAL A 771 -21.02 -6.66 -19.53
N ILE A 772 -20.37 -7.82 -19.57
CA ILE A 772 -19.55 -8.29 -20.68
C ILE A 772 -19.98 -9.72 -20.96
N ASP A 773 -20.36 -10.00 -22.21
CA ASP A 773 -20.89 -11.30 -22.64
C ASP A 773 -22.02 -11.83 -21.72
N GLY A 774 -22.91 -10.90 -21.30
CA GLY A 774 -24.06 -11.20 -20.44
C GLY A 774 -23.74 -11.42 -18.96
N LYS A 775 -22.50 -11.19 -18.50
CA LYS A 775 -22.10 -11.34 -17.09
C LYS A 775 -21.46 -10.06 -16.54
N PRO A 776 -21.73 -9.67 -15.28
CA PRO A 776 -21.01 -8.59 -14.64
C PRO A 776 -19.49 -8.86 -14.59
N SER A 777 -18.70 -7.85 -14.89
CA SER A 777 -17.25 -7.90 -14.78
C SER A 777 -16.85 -8.19 -13.34
N LYS A 778 -15.82 -9.01 -13.18
CA LYS A 778 -15.17 -9.28 -11.88
C LYS A 778 -14.04 -8.29 -11.58
N ASN A 779 -13.96 -7.19 -12.33
CA ASN A 779 -12.93 -6.19 -12.19
C ASN A 779 -13.49 -4.75 -12.26
N PRO A 780 -14.53 -4.40 -11.47
CA PRO A 780 -14.93 -3.00 -11.29
C PRO A 780 -13.77 -2.20 -10.71
N ARG A 781 -13.59 -0.95 -11.14
CA ARG A 781 -12.45 -0.12 -10.72
C ARG A 781 -12.82 1.34 -10.52
N TYR A 782 -12.13 1.98 -9.58
CA TYR A 782 -12.15 3.43 -9.41
C TYR A 782 -10.80 3.92 -8.87
N LEU A 783 -10.50 5.20 -9.07
CA LEU A 783 -9.37 5.86 -8.41
C LEU A 783 -9.82 6.45 -7.08
N GLN A 784 -9.42 5.79 -5.99
CA GLN A 784 -9.60 6.27 -4.63
C GLN A 784 -8.54 7.34 -4.33
N GLN A 785 -8.92 8.49 -3.77
CA GLN A 785 -7.92 9.43 -3.22
C GLN A 785 -7.20 8.77 -2.05
N VAL A 786 -5.88 8.93 -1.94
CA VAL A 786 -5.16 8.41 -0.77
C VAL A 786 -5.81 8.95 0.51
N PRO A 787 -6.25 8.09 1.45
CA PRO A 787 -7.05 8.49 2.61
C PRO A 787 -6.45 9.65 3.42
N ASN A 788 -5.13 9.67 3.60
CA ASN A 788 -4.44 10.75 4.32
C ASN A 788 -4.49 12.12 3.61
N ARG A 789 -4.85 12.19 2.33
CA ARG A 789 -5.10 13.47 1.64
C ARG A 789 -6.55 13.92 1.79
N VAL A 790 -7.48 12.97 1.91
CA VAL A 790 -8.90 13.24 2.18
C VAL A 790 -9.07 13.73 3.61
N ASP A 791 -8.44 13.05 4.56
CA ASP A 791 -8.36 13.45 5.97
C ASP A 791 -6.89 13.71 6.39
N PRO A 792 -6.34 14.89 6.05
CA PRO A 792 -4.96 15.25 6.38
C PRO A 792 -4.74 15.48 7.88
N ARG A 793 -5.82 15.63 8.65
CA ARG A 793 -5.76 15.93 10.07
C ARG A 793 -5.13 14.78 10.85
N ASP A 794 -5.50 13.54 10.56
CA ASP A 794 -5.00 12.38 11.30
C ASP A 794 -3.51 12.11 11.04
N ALA A 795 -3.05 12.33 9.79
CA ALA A 795 -1.63 12.27 9.45
C ALA A 795 -0.83 13.40 10.13
N TYR A 796 -1.36 14.63 10.14
CA TYR A 796 -0.76 15.75 10.86
C TYR A 796 -0.65 15.47 12.37
N LEU A 797 -1.74 14.99 12.97
CA LEU A 797 -1.80 14.66 14.39
C LEU A 797 -0.83 13.51 14.74
N ALA A 798 -0.67 12.54 13.86
CA ALA A 798 0.35 11.49 14.00
C ALA A 798 1.78 12.05 14.02
N GLU A 799 2.12 12.98 13.11
CA GLU A 799 3.42 13.66 13.10
C GLU A 799 3.65 14.46 14.39
N VAL A 800 2.68 15.30 14.78
CA VAL A 800 2.75 16.14 15.97
C VAL A 800 2.93 15.29 17.24
N CYS A 801 2.12 14.25 17.42
CA CYS A 801 2.23 13.36 18.57
C CYS A 801 3.60 12.67 18.63
N ALA A 802 4.12 12.19 17.50
CA ALA A 802 5.45 11.60 17.43
C ALA A 802 6.57 12.61 17.72
N ARG A 803 6.44 13.84 17.21
CA ARG A 803 7.36 14.96 17.47
C ARG A 803 7.50 15.25 18.95
N LEU A 804 6.37 15.38 19.66
CA LEU A 804 6.34 15.62 21.11
C LEU A 804 6.97 14.44 21.87
N ASN A 805 6.63 13.21 21.49
CA ASN A 805 7.12 12.03 22.17
C ASN A 805 8.64 11.85 22.02
N ARG A 806 9.18 12.09 20.82
CA ARG A 806 10.60 11.97 20.49
C ARG A 806 11.41 13.25 20.68
N THR A 807 10.77 14.34 21.10
CA THR A 807 11.40 15.66 21.33
C THR A 807 12.11 16.22 20.09
N VAL A 808 11.51 16.04 18.91
CA VAL A 808 12.10 16.48 17.63
C VAL A 808 11.91 17.99 17.42
N PRO A 809 12.97 18.78 17.19
CA PRO A 809 12.88 20.22 16.96
C PRO A 809 11.95 20.58 15.79
N SER A 810 11.24 21.72 15.87
CA SER A 810 10.26 22.18 14.86
C SER A 810 10.83 22.32 13.44
N THR A 811 12.13 22.57 13.34
CA THR A 811 12.91 22.74 12.10
C THR A 811 13.29 21.42 11.43
N GLU A 812 13.15 20.29 12.14
CA GLU A 812 13.54 18.97 11.64
C GLU A 812 12.30 18.13 11.24
N PRO A 813 12.42 17.27 10.20
CA PRO A 813 11.37 16.34 9.85
C PRO A 813 11.24 15.21 10.89
N VAL A 814 10.03 14.63 11.00
CA VAL A 814 9.80 13.41 11.78
C VAL A 814 9.76 12.23 10.83
N HIS A 815 10.65 11.27 11.02
CA HIS A 815 10.73 10.05 10.21
C HIS A 815 9.93 8.92 10.84
N PHE A 816 9.26 8.12 10.02
CA PHE A 816 8.60 6.89 10.44
C PHE A 816 9.27 5.71 9.74
N PRO A 817 10.37 5.17 10.29
CA PRO A 817 11.01 4.00 9.70
C PRO A 817 10.14 2.76 9.88
N VAL A 818 10.33 1.79 8.98
CA VAL A 818 9.69 0.47 9.09
C VAL A 818 10.04 -0.16 10.44
N ASN A 819 9.03 -0.70 11.13
CA ASN A 819 9.22 -1.34 12.43
C ASN A 819 8.91 -2.84 12.42
N ALA A 820 8.12 -3.31 11.47
CA ALA A 820 7.76 -4.72 11.33
C ALA A 820 7.51 -5.07 9.86
N VAL A 821 8.03 -6.21 9.42
CA VAL A 821 7.78 -6.75 8.08
C VAL A 821 6.86 -7.97 8.18
N LEU A 822 5.65 -7.82 7.64
CA LEU A 822 4.50 -8.71 7.81
C LEU A 822 3.95 -9.12 6.44
N ALA A 823 4.69 -9.93 5.68
CA ALA A 823 4.26 -10.43 4.38
C ALA A 823 2.94 -11.24 4.47
N GLY A 824 2.30 -11.50 3.33
CA GLY A 824 1.03 -12.22 3.27
C GLY A 824 1.04 -13.38 2.29
N ARG A 825 0.43 -14.49 2.69
CA ARG A 825 0.24 -15.68 1.86
C ARG A 825 -1.22 -16.04 1.74
N ARG A 826 -1.63 -16.36 0.52
CA ARG A 826 -2.99 -16.83 0.23
C ARG A 826 -3.03 -18.35 0.26
N GLY A 827 -3.52 -18.92 1.35
CA GLY A 827 -3.83 -20.33 1.46
C GLY A 827 -5.06 -20.71 0.65
N ASN A 828 -5.07 -21.94 0.14
CA ASN A 828 -6.23 -22.59 -0.47
C ASN A 828 -6.23 -24.09 -0.13
N PRO A 829 -7.42 -24.70 0.01
CA PRO A 829 -7.54 -26.15 0.02
C PRO A 829 -7.17 -26.72 -1.36
N SER A 830 -7.02 -28.04 -1.45
CA SER A 830 -6.85 -28.74 -2.72
C SER A 830 -8.08 -28.58 -3.62
N ASP A 831 -7.87 -28.45 -4.93
CA ASP A 831 -8.95 -28.50 -5.93
C ASP A 831 -8.58 -29.49 -7.05
N PRO A 832 -9.01 -30.76 -6.91
CA PRO A 832 -8.71 -31.80 -7.89
C PRO A 832 -9.28 -31.53 -9.28
N LYS A 833 -10.34 -30.72 -9.42
CA LYS A 833 -10.99 -30.47 -10.73
C LYS A 833 -10.11 -29.68 -11.67
N ILE A 834 -9.28 -28.80 -11.12
CA ILE A 834 -8.35 -27.94 -11.85
C ILE A 834 -6.88 -28.26 -11.51
N GLY A 835 -6.63 -29.38 -10.82
CA GLY A 835 -5.28 -29.87 -10.49
C GLY A 835 -4.50 -28.97 -9.53
N VAL A 836 -5.17 -28.20 -8.65
CA VAL A 836 -4.50 -27.30 -7.72
C VAL A 836 -4.16 -28.05 -6.41
N PRO A 837 -2.88 -28.14 -6.03
CA PRO A 837 -2.48 -28.73 -4.75
C PRO A 837 -2.87 -27.83 -3.55
N PRO A 838 -2.90 -28.37 -2.31
CA PRO A 838 -3.22 -27.58 -1.12
C PRO A 838 -2.07 -26.63 -0.78
N LEU A 839 -2.35 -25.34 -0.63
CA LEU A 839 -1.35 -24.32 -0.21
C LEU A 839 -1.59 -23.81 1.22
N ALA A 840 -2.68 -24.22 1.86
CA ALA A 840 -3.05 -23.82 3.21
C ALA A 840 -2.25 -24.54 4.32
N VAL A 841 -0.93 -24.67 4.14
CA VAL A 841 -0.01 -25.34 5.09
C VAL A 841 0.51 -24.41 6.18
N TYR A 842 0.31 -23.09 6.03
CA TYR A 842 0.69 -22.11 7.04
C TYR A 842 -0.36 -22.03 8.14
N ASN A 843 0.08 -21.84 9.38
CA ASN A 843 -0.77 -21.37 10.46
C ASN A 843 -1.01 -19.83 10.32
N PRO A 844 -1.76 -19.17 11.22
CA PRO A 844 -2.08 -17.75 11.08
C PRO A 844 -0.86 -16.82 10.93
N ILE A 845 0.25 -17.10 11.62
CA ILE A 845 1.46 -16.26 11.66
C ILE A 845 2.72 -17.13 11.74
N HIS A 846 3.53 -17.08 10.69
CA HIS A 846 4.85 -17.69 10.65
C HIS A 846 5.96 -16.66 10.79
N TYR A 847 7.09 -17.09 11.36
CA TYR A 847 8.38 -16.39 11.31
C TYR A 847 9.34 -17.23 10.46
N GLN A 848 10.02 -16.59 9.52
CA GLN A 848 11.02 -17.26 8.69
C GLN A 848 12.35 -16.55 8.87
N GLU A 849 13.39 -17.33 9.14
CA GLU A 849 14.77 -16.85 9.03
C GLU A 849 15.05 -16.47 7.57
N LEU A 850 16.07 -15.62 7.34
CA LEU A 850 16.31 -15.05 6.01
C LEU A 850 16.44 -16.09 4.87
N PRO A 851 17.09 -17.26 5.05
CA PRO A 851 17.15 -18.25 3.98
C PRO A 851 15.75 -18.76 3.57
N GLU A 852 14.93 -19.20 4.52
CA GLU A 852 13.56 -19.67 4.26
C GLU A 852 12.66 -18.55 3.73
N LEU A 853 12.80 -17.33 4.26
CA LEU A 853 12.06 -16.17 3.79
C LEU A 853 12.38 -15.87 2.32
N PHE A 854 13.66 -15.96 1.93
CA PHE A 854 14.07 -15.72 0.55
C PHE A 854 13.71 -16.87 -0.39
N MET A 855 13.64 -18.13 0.08
CA MET A 855 13.01 -19.20 -0.73
C MET A 855 11.58 -18.82 -1.10
N ASP A 856 10.85 -18.25 -0.14
CA ASP A 856 9.47 -17.84 -0.30
C ASP A 856 9.34 -16.60 -1.21
N PHE A 857 10.19 -15.59 -1.04
CA PHE A 857 10.21 -14.36 -1.83
C PHE A 857 10.67 -14.54 -3.27
N ILE A 858 11.66 -15.41 -3.52
CA ILE A 858 12.09 -15.79 -4.88
C ILE A 858 10.90 -16.37 -5.68
N CYS A 859 10.06 -17.15 -5.00
CA CYS A 859 9.04 -17.95 -5.68
C CYS A 859 7.66 -17.29 -5.71
N SER A 860 7.25 -16.57 -4.65
CA SER A 860 5.96 -15.88 -4.53
C SER A 860 4.79 -16.72 -5.06
N LEU A 861 4.57 -17.89 -4.44
CA LEU A 861 3.66 -18.93 -4.92
C LEU A 861 2.18 -18.58 -4.68
N THR A 862 1.32 -18.97 -5.63
CA THR A 862 -0.13 -18.76 -5.57
C THR A 862 -0.92 -19.92 -6.19
N GLY A 863 -2.05 -20.28 -5.59
CA GLY A 863 -2.97 -21.31 -6.13
C GLY A 863 -3.94 -20.81 -7.21
N LYS A 864 -3.94 -19.51 -7.56
CA LYS A 864 -4.96 -18.89 -8.45
C LYS A 864 -4.69 -19.08 -9.96
N SER A 865 -3.55 -19.64 -10.33
CA SER A 865 -3.14 -19.91 -11.72
C SER A 865 -2.18 -21.10 -11.76
N PRO A 866 -2.70 -22.33 -11.58
CA PRO A 866 -1.85 -23.52 -11.54
C PRO A 866 -1.02 -23.64 -12.82
N SER A 867 0.25 -23.97 -12.65
CA SER A 867 1.09 -24.42 -13.75
C SER A 867 0.73 -25.85 -14.13
N THR A 868 1.24 -26.34 -15.26
CA THR A 868 1.09 -27.75 -15.67
C THR A 868 1.60 -28.74 -14.62
N THR A 869 2.39 -28.29 -13.64
CA THR A 869 3.08 -29.09 -12.63
C THR A 869 2.78 -28.67 -11.17
N GLY A 870 1.80 -27.79 -10.90
CA GLY A 870 1.47 -27.37 -9.53
C GLY A 870 1.16 -25.88 -9.39
N PHE A 871 1.69 -25.20 -8.37
CA PHE A 871 1.39 -23.78 -8.10
C PHE A 871 1.79 -22.81 -9.22
N GLY A 872 1.10 -21.67 -9.31
CA GLY A 872 1.57 -20.51 -10.06
C GLY A 872 2.62 -19.73 -9.26
N SER A 873 3.43 -18.92 -9.94
CA SER A 873 4.39 -18.00 -9.34
C SER A 873 4.13 -16.58 -9.84
N GLU A 874 4.14 -15.59 -8.94
CA GLU A 874 4.13 -14.16 -9.30
C GLU A 874 5.55 -13.61 -9.55
N GLY A 875 6.56 -14.49 -9.59
CA GLY A 875 7.98 -14.16 -9.71
C GLY A 875 8.57 -13.54 -8.44
N ALA A 876 9.87 -13.28 -8.45
CA ALA A 876 10.58 -12.70 -7.31
C ALA A 876 9.87 -11.45 -6.77
N LEU A 877 9.64 -11.41 -5.46
CA LEU A 877 9.04 -10.28 -4.73
C LEU A 877 7.64 -9.89 -5.24
N THR A 878 6.92 -10.79 -5.93
CA THR A 878 5.65 -10.51 -6.65
C THR A 878 5.78 -9.50 -7.80
N LYS A 879 7.01 -9.31 -8.29
CA LYS A 879 7.35 -8.32 -9.33
C LYS A 879 7.59 -8.94 -10.70
N GLY A 880 7.36 -10.24 -10.89
CA GLY A 880 7.55 -10.92 -12.19
C GLY A 880 6.93 -10.16 -13.38
N PRO A 881 5.66 -9.73 -13.32
CA PRO A 881 5.03 -8.95 -14.40
C PRO A 881 5.51 -7.49 -14.52
N PHE A 882 6.33 -7.01 -13.59
CA PHE A 882 6.68 -5.60 -13.41
C PHE A 882 8.18 -5.31 -13.31
N ASN A 883 9.04 -6.30 -13.50
CA ASN A 883 10.50 -6.13 -13.48
C ASN A 883 11.08 -6.39 -14.89
N ALA A 884 11.84 -5.42 -15.40
CA ALA A 884 12.44 -5.42 -16.73
C ALA A 884 13.94 -5.79 -16.76
N VAL A 885 14.53 -6.07 -15.59
CA VAL A 885 15.92 -6.54 -15.44
C VAL A 885 15.93 -7.97 -14.88
N TRP A 886 17.11 -8.58 -14.77
CA TRP A 886 17.23 -9.87 -14.09
C TRP A 886 16.68 -9.78 -12.65
N PRO A 887 15.77 -10.68 -12.24
CA PRO A 887 15.16 -10.65 -10.91
C PRO A 887 16.19 -10.73 -9.77
N VAL A 888 17.36 -11.29 -10.04
CA VAL A 888 18.45 -11.39 -9.06
C VAL A 888 18.93 -10.02 -8.56
N VAL A 889 18.83 -8.96 -9.37
CA VAL A 889 19.23 -7.60 -8.98
C VAL A 889 18.33 -7.09 -7.85
N ASP A 890 17.01 -7.24 -8.01
CA ASP A 890 16.02 -6.91 -6.98
C ASP A 890 16.24 -7.76 -5.72
N LEU A 891 16.52 -9.06 -5.88
CA LEU A 891 16.75 -9.98 -4.77
C LEU A 891 18.03 -9.65 -4.00
N ASN A 892 19.12 -9.29 -4.69
CA ASN A 892 20.36 -8.82 -4.06
C ASN A 892 20.08 -7.57 -3.21
N ASN A 893 19.38 -6.58 -3.79
CA ASN A 893 19.01 -5.35 -3.09
C ASN A 893 18.15 -5.63 -1.84
N ALA A 894 17.10 -6.43 -2.00
CA ALA A 894 16.20 -6.81 -0.92
C ALA A 894 16.96 -7.57 0.19
N LEU A 895 17.80 -8.55 -0.16
CA LEU A 895 18.52 -9.33 0.85
C LEU A 895 19.47 -8.44 1.66
N VAL A 896 20.22 -7.57 1.00
CA VAL A 896 21.11 -6.61 1.68
C VAL A 896 20.28 -5.69 2.59
N SER A 897 19.09 -5.23 2.16
CA SER A 897 18.18 -4.47 3.02
C SER A 897 17.85 -5.26 4.29
N PHE A 898 17.39 -6.51 4.18
CA PHE A 898 17.00 -7.31 5.35
C PHE A 898 18.17 -7.60 6.30
N ILE A 899 19.36 -7.88 5.76
CA ILE A 899 20.56 -8.14 6.56
C ILE A 899 20.98 -6.88 7.32
N LEU A 900 21.01 -5.71 6.67
CA LEU A 900 21.46 -4.46 7.28
C LEU A 900 20.50 -3.93 8.34
N THR A 901 19.19 -4.03 8.08
CA THR A 901 18.17 -3.59 9.02
C THR A 901 17.89 -4.62 10.11
N GLU A 902 18.34 -5.87 9.94
CA GLU A 902 18.07 -6.98 10.87
C GLU A 902 16.56 -7.18 11.11
N TYR A 903 15.75 -6.91 10.08
CA TYR A 903 14.31 -7.07 10.17
C TYR A 903 13.90 -8.54 10.17
N ALA A 904 13.07 -8.91 11.13
CA ALA A 904 12.42 -10.21 11.17
C ALA A 904 11.32 -10.30 10.10
N GLY A 905 11.38 -11.35 9.27
CA GLY A 905 10.35 -11.65 8.27
C GLY A 905 9.24 -12.51 8.86
N PHE A 906 8.07 -11.91 9.08
CA PHE A 906 6.86 -12.63 9.43
C PHE A 906 5.91 -12.74 8.23
N THR A 907 5.16 -13.84 8.18
CA THR A 907 4.19 -14.12 7.12
C THR A 907 2.82 -14.42 7.73
N THR A 908 1.80 -13.71 7.26
CA THR A 908 0.40 -13.83 7.72
C THR A 908 -0.43 -14.63 6.72
N ALA A 909 -1.30 -15.51 7.21
CA ALA A 909 -2.20 -16.28 6.37
C ALA A 909 -3.45 -15.47 5.94
N ALA A 910 -3.90 -15.71 4.72
CA ALA A 910 -5.16 -15.23 4.16
C ALA A 910 -5.83 -16.34 3.35
N GLY A 911 -7.13 -16.23 3.13
CA GLY A 911 -7.94 -17.25 2.46
C GLY A 911 -8.28 -18.40 3.40
N TYR A 912 -7.34 -19.32 3.61
CA TYR A 912 -7.52 -20.55 4.41
C TYR A 912 -6.32 -20.83 5.31
N VAL A 913 -6.59 -21.47 6.46
CA VAL A 913 -5.59 -22.07 7.36
C VAL A 913 -5.94 -23.55 7.53
N GLY A 914 -5.11 -24.42 6.95
CA GLY A 914 -5.49 -25.81 6.70
C GLY A 914 -6.64 -25.94 5.67
N PRO A 915 -7.02 -27.18 5.31
CA PRO A 915 -8.06 -27.44 4.32
C PRO A 915 -9.48 -27.06 4.78
N LYS A 916 -9.73 -26.92 6.09
CA LYS A 916 -11.09 -26.79 6.64
C LYS A 916 -11.48 -25.36 7.03
N TYR A 917 -10.55 -24.58 7.58
CA TYR A 917 -10.89 -23.27 8.12
C TYR A 917 -10.64 -22.16 7.10
N LYS A 918 -11.73 -21.56 6.64
CA LYS A 918 -11.70 -20.33 5.86
C LYS A 918 -11.49 -19.15 6.81
N VAL A 919 -10.56 -18.26 6.47
CA VAL A 919 -10.23 -17.05 7.26
C VAL A 919 -10.37 -15.74 6.47
N ASP A 920 -10.56 -15.81 5.15
CA ASP A 920 -10.59 -14.64 4.26
C ASP A 920 -9.44 -13.68 4.55
N HIS A 921 -9.73 -12.46 5.02
CA HIS A 921 -8.75 -11.46 5.39
C HIS A 921 -8.76 -11.12 6.89
N ASP A 922 -9.48 -11.88 7.71
CA ASP A 922 -9.65 -11.56 9.13
C ASP A 922 -8.31 -11.58 9.88
N VAL A 923 -7.46 -12.56 9.60
CA VAL A 923 -6.09 -12.62 10.14
C VAL A 923 -5.25 -11.45 9.62
N SER A 924 -5.35 -11.11 8.33
CA SER A 924 -4.58 -10.01 7.73
C SER A 924 -4.90 -8.64 8.37
N MET A 925 -6.17 -8.38 8.70
CA MET A 925 -6.59 -7.14 9.39
C MET A 925 -6.25 -7.13 10.88
N LEU A 926 -6.24 -8.30 11.53
CA LEU A 926 -5.95 -8.46 12.95
C LEU A 926 -4.47 -8.26 13.30
N VAL A 927 -3.54 -8.76 12.47
CA VAL A 927 -2.11 -8.79 12.82
C VAL A 927 -1.53 -7.39 13.13
N PRO A 928 -1.84 -6.31 12.40
CA PRO A 928 -1.37 -4.97 12.75
C PRO A 928 -1.85 -4.50 14.15
N GLU A 929 -3.04 -4.92 14.58
CA GLU A 929 -3.57 -4.63 15.91
C GLU A 929 -2.79 -5.38 16.99
N VAL A 930 -2.35 -6.61 16.69
CA VAL A 930 -1.48 -7.38 17.59
C VAL A 930 -0.12 -6.70 17.66
N TRP A 931 0.54 -6.49 16.51
CA TRP A 931 1.93 -6.04 16.44
C TRP A 931 2.14 -4.68 17.09
N CYS A 932 1.26 -3.71 16.83
CA CYS A 932 1.41 -2.38 17.42
C CYS A 932 1.30 -2.38 18.95
N ARG A 933 0.70 -3.43 19.54
CA ARG A 933 0.55 -3.63 20.99
C ARG A 933 1.60 -4.56 21.60
N ILE A 934 2.51 -5.16 20.83
CA ILE A 934 3.68 -5.90 21.34
C ILE A 934 4.80 -4.90 21.68
N ARG A 935 5.51 -5.06 22.80
CA ARG A 935 6.67 -4.20 23.10
C ARG A 935 7.82 -4.50 22.15
N VAL A 936 8.73 -3.54 21.95
CA VAL A 936 9.78 -3.67 20.92
C VAL A 936 10.73 -4.85 21.22
N ASP A 937 11.12 -5.04 22.47
CA ASP A 937 11.91 -6.18 22.95
C ASP A 937 11.16 -7.52 22.80
N GLU A 938 9.84 -7.54 23.03
CA GLU A 938 9.01 -8.73 22.89
C GLU A 938 8.78 -9.17 21.43
N ARG A 939 9.08 -8.30 20.43
CA ARG A 939 8.92 -8.61 18.99
C ARG A 939 10.12 -9.36 18.41
N ASP A 940 11.25 -9.37 19.10
CA ASP A 940 12.46 -10.06 18.66
C ASP A 940 12.17 -11.57 18.51
N PRO A 941 12.41 -12.18 17.34
CA PRO A 941 12.27 -13.62 17.18
C PRO A 941 13.05 -14.43 18.20
N LYS A 942 14.22 -13.96 18.66
CA LYS A 942 14.98 -14.63 19.71
C LYS A 942 14.19 -14.67 21.02
N PHE A 943 13.61 -13.54 21.44
CA PHE A 943 12.73 -13.50 22.62
C PHE A 943 11.54 -14.45 22.46
N LEU A 944 10.92 -14.46 21.29
CA LEU A 944 9.76 -15.30 21.01
C LEU A 944 10.10 -16.80 21.03
N ILE A 945 11.26 -17.20 20.50
CA ILE A 945 11.75 -18.59 20.53
C ILE A 945 12.13 -19.00 21.96
N ASP A 946 12.95 -18.20 22.65
CA ASP A 946 13.47 -18.52 23.99
C ASP A 946 12.33 -18.67 25.03
N ASN A 947 11.17 -18.05 24.79
CA ASN A 947 9.98 -18.12 25.65
C ASN A 947 8.87 -19.07 25.13
N GLY A 948 9.12 -19.84 24.06
CA GLY A 948 8.17 -20.81 23.52
C GLY A 948 6.96 -20.22 22.79
N TYR A 949 7.01 -18.94 22.41
CA TYR A 949 5.98 -18.27 21.61
C TYR A 949 6.06 -18.63 20.12
N LEU A 950 7.22 -19.10 19.67
CA LEU A 950 7.44 -19.67 18.35
C LEU A 950 7.90 -21.13 18.48
N GLU A 951 7.32 -22.02 17.68
CA GLU A 951 7.78 -23.40 17.52
C GLU A 951 8.37 -23.61 16.11
N LYS A 952 9.55 -24.23 16.04
CA LYS A 952 10.20 -24.57 14.77
C LYS A 952 9.48 -25.75 14.11
N LEU A 953 9.29 -25.69 12.80
CA LEU A 953 8.87 -26.85 12.02
C LEU A 953 10.12 -27.67 11.64
N GLU A 954 10.04 -28.98 11.83
CA GLU A 954 11.11 -29.93 11.52
C GLU A 954 10.69 -30.81 10.35
N ASP A 955 11.67 -31.24 9.56
CA ASP A 955 11.43 -32.23 8.50
C ASP A 955 10.97 -33.56 9.10
N PHE A 956 10.06 -34.25 8.43
CA PHE A 956 9.52 -35.53 8.90
C PHE A 956 9.29 -36.50 7.73
N GLU A 957 9.12 -37.79 8.05
CA GLU A 957 8.81 -38.82 7.05
C GLU A 957 7.30 -39.05 6.97
N HIS A 958 6.78 -39.09 5.75
CA HIS A 958 5.38 -39.41 5.45
C HIS A 958 5.33 -40.31 4.21
N ASP A 959 4.70 -41.48 4.30
CA ASP A 959 4.63 -42.48 3.23
C ASP A 959 5.99 -42.80 2.55
N GLY A 960 7.06 -42.92 3.34
CA GLY A 960 8.40 -43.24 2.85
C GLY A 960 9.12 -42.08 2.14
N ARG A 961 8.55 -40.85 2.20
CA ARG A 961 9.14 -39.64 1.64
C ARG A 961 9.43 -38.61 2.72
N VAL A 962 10.54 -37.90 2.59
CA VAL A 962 10.89 -36.80 3.49
C VAL A 962 10.12 -35.54 3.09
N VAL A 963 9.31 -35.04 4.00
CA VAL A 963 8.58 -33.77 3.91
C VAL A 963 9.47 -32.67 4.48
N LEU A 964 9.89 -31.71 3.63
CA LEU A 964 10.80 -30.62 4.01
C LEU A 964 10.06 -29.47 4.73
N ALA A 965 9.36 -29.77 5.82
CA ALA A 965 8.55 -28.81 6.56
C ALA A 965 9.38 -27.69 7.22
N SER A 966 10.67 -27.91 7.45
CA SER A 966 11.58 -26.88 7.96
C SER A 966 11.68 -25.64 7.08
N ARG A 967 11.33 -25.74 5.78
CA ARG A 967 11.25 -24.58 4.87
C ARG A 967 10.17 -23.57 5.24
N LEU A 968 9.21 -23.94 6.08
CA LEU A 968 8.17 -23.04 6.60
C LEU A 968 8.63 -22.24 7.82
N GLY A 969 9.84 -22.49 8.32
CA GLY A 969 10.45 -21.77 9.46
C GLY A 969 9.79 -22.12 10.79
N TYR A 970 9.34 -21.09 11.49
CA TYR A 970 8.68 -21.17 12.79
C TYR A 970 7.24 -20.69 12.67
N ARG A 971 6.41 -21.09 13.63
CA ARG A 971 5.02 -20.66 13.71
C ARG A 971 4.61 -20.29 15.12
N VAL A 972 3.60 -19.42 15.25
CA VAL A 972 3.10 -19.02 16.57
C VAL A 972 2.44 -20.18 17.32
N THR A 973 2.60 -20.20 18.64
CA THR A 973 2.06 -21.25 19.53
C THR A 973 0.82 -20.76 20.30
N SER A 974 0.20 -21.65 21.08
CA SER A 974 -0.88 -21.25 22.01
C SER A 974 -0.39 -20.25 23.07
N LEU A 975 0.88 -20.33 23.49
CA LEU A 975 1.46 -19.36 24.42
C LEU A 975 1.53 -17.95 23.81
N PHE A 976 1.81 -17.84 22.50
CA PHE A 976 1.78 -16.56 21.79
C PHE A 976 0.37 -15.98 21.80
N VAL A 977 -0.61 -16.83 21.52
CA VAL A 977 -2.03 -16.47 21.53
C VAL A 977 -2.44 -15.93 22.90
N ASP A 978 -2.19 -16.69 23.97
CA ASP A 978 -2.54 -16.30 25.33
C ASP A 978 -1.94 -14.95 25.71
N ARG A 979 -0.65 -14.72 25.41
CA ARG A 979 0.05 -13.49 25.80
C ARG A 979 -0.32 -12.27 24.96
N PHE A 980 -0.36 -12.41 23.64
CA PHE A 980 -0.45 -11.27 22.73
C PHE A 980 -1.85 -11.05 22.18
N LEU A 981 -2.60 -12.10 21.83
CA LEU A 981 -4.02 -11.95 21.51
C LEU A 981 -4.84 -11.61 22.77
N GLY A 982 -4.36 -11.97 23.96
CA GLY A 982 -4.94 -11.53 25.25
C GLY A 982 -4.87 -10.01 25.49
N ARG A 983 -4.17 -9.25 24.64
CA ARG A 983 -4.21 -7.78 24.62
C ARG A 983 -5.41 -7.22 23.83
N ILE A 984 -6.13 -8.08 23.09
CA ILE A 984 -7.24 -7.71 22.21
C ILE A 984 -8.53 -8.44 22.62
N PHE A 985 -8.45 -9.75 22.88
CA PHE A 985 -9.60 -10.60 23.18
C PHE A 985 -9.68 -10.95 24.66
N GLU A 986 -10.90 -11.19 25.18
CA GLU A 986 -11.09 -11.70 26.54
C GLU A 986 -10.76 -13.19 26.66
N THR A 987 -10.92 -13.96 25.58
CA THR A 987 -10.58 -15.38 25.50
C THR A 987 -9.71 -15.65 24.28
N PRO A 988 -8.41 -15.33 24.38
CA PRO A 988 -7.49 -15.47 23.25
C PRO A 988 -7.34 -16.91 22.77
N ASP A 989 -7.33 -17.89 23.69
CA ASP A 989 -7.19 -19.32 23.45
C ASP A 989 -8.25 -19.90 22.49
N ALA A 990 -9.45 -19.34 22.50
CA ALA A 990 -10.54 -19.75 21.62
C ALA A 990 -10.41 -19.21 20.18
N VAL A 991 -9.63 -18.14 19.97
CA VAL A 991 -9.53 -17.44 18.67
C VAL A 991 -8.81 -18.31 17.64
N PHE A 992 -7.60 -18.75 17.99
CA PHE A 992 -6.83 -19.71 17.20
C PHE A 992 -6.81 -21.05 17.92
N THR A 993 -7.73 -21.93 17.52
CA THR A 993 -7.81 -23.30 18.05
C THR A 993 -6.56 -24.09 17.70
N GLU A 994 -6.39 -25.24 18.36
CA GLU A 994 -5.26 -26.12 18.08
C GLU A 994 -5.19 -26.52 16.60
N GLU A 995 -6.32 -26.77 15.94
CA GLU A 995 -6.36 -27.10 14.51
C GLU A 995 -5.93 -25.95 13.59
N LEU A 996 -6.11 -24.69 14.02
CA LEU A 996 -5.61 -23.52 13.29
C LEU A 996 -4.13 -23.31 13.53
N LEU A 997 -3.66 -23.49 14.77
CA LEU A 997 -2.24 -23.36 15.12
C LEU A 997 -1.40 -24.50 14.52
N ARG A 998 -2.01 -25.68 14.36
CA ARG A 998 -1.42 -26.92 13.83
C ARG A 998 -2.25 -27.46 12.66
N PRO A 999 -2.20 -26.83 11.48
CA PRO A 999 -3.04 -27.20 10.32
C PRO A 999 -2.86 -28.65 9.85
N GLU A 1000 -1.73 -29.29 10.15
CA GLU A 1000 -1.50 -30.72 9.93
C GLU A 1000 -2.53 -31.62 10.64
N LYS A 1001 -3.12 -31.15 11.76
CA LYS A 1001 -4.18 -31.89 12.47
C LYS A 1001 -5.50 -31.93 11.70
N GLN A 1002 -5.71 -31.01 10.76
CA GLN A 1002 -6.91 -30.99 9.94
C GLN A 1002 -6.88 -32.07 8.83
N GLY A 1003 -5.67 -32.41 8.37
CA GLY A 1003 -5.40 -33.35 7.29
C GLY A 1003 -3.89 -33.51 7.04
N PRO A 1004 -3.23 -34.54 7.62
CA PRO A 1004 -1.78 -34.71 7.49
C PRO A 1004 -1.34 -34.96 6.04
N GLU A 1005 -2.18 -35.65 5.26
CA GLU A 1005 -1.97 -35.88 3.82
C GLU A 1005 -1.93 -34.58 3.02
N ASP A 1006 -2.92 -33.70 3.21
CA ASP A 1006 -2.97 -32.40 2.53
C ASP A 1006 -1.79 -31.52 2.96
N PHE A 1007 -1.38 -31.60 4.22
CA PHE A 1007 -0.24 -30.85 4.74
C PHE A 1007 1.08 -31.31 4.09
N ALA A 1008 1.34 -32.62 4.06
CA ALA A 1008 2.53 -33.20 3.42
C ALA A 1008 2.54 -32.92 1.91
N ALA A 1009 1.41 -33.14 1.22
CA ALA A 1009 1.27 -32.88 -0.21
C ALA A 1009 1.50 -31.40 -0.56
N GLY A 1010 1.00 -30.48 0.27
CA GLY A 1010 1.19 -29.05 0.08
C GLY A 1010 2.65 -28.62 0.20
N ILE A 1011 3.39 -29.16 1.17
CA ILE A 1011 4.82 -28.88 1.34
C ILE A 1011 5.62 -29.46 0.18
N HIS A 1012 5.32 -30.68 -0.27
CA HIS A 1012 5.96 -31.25 -1.46
C HIS A 1012 5.74 -30.37 -2.70
N ALA A 1013 4.50 -29.91 -2.94
CA ALA A 1013 4.20 -29.02 -4.04
C ALA A 1013 4.90 -27.65 -3.92
N ILE A 1014 5.12 -27.13 -2.71
CA ILE A 1014 5.93 -25.93 -2.47
C ILE A 1014 7.39 -26.19 -2.89
N VAL A 1015 7.99 -27.31 -2.46
CA VAL A 1015 9.38 -27.66 -2.77
C VAL A 1015 9.60 -27.82 -4.28
N GLU A 1016 8.71 -28.56 -4.96
CA GLU A 1016 8.76 -28.73 -6.42
C GLU A 1016 8.61 -27.40 -7.16
N ALA A 1017 7.68 -26.55 -6.72
CA ALA A 1017 7.51 -25.22 -7.30
C ALA A 1017 8.72 -24.32 -7.06
N GLN A 1018 9.35 -24.39 -5.87
CA GLN A 1018 10.56 -23.65 -5.56
C GLN A 1018 11.73 -24.08 -6.45
N GLN A 1019 11.94 -25.39 -6.63
CA GLN A 1019 12.96 -25.92 -7.54
C GLN A 1019 12.74 -25.43 -8.97
N ARG A 1020 11.50 -25.52 -9.47
CA ARG A 1020 11.13 -25.07 -10.81
C ARG A 1020 11.38 -23.57 -11.03
N VAL A 1021 11.02 -22.72 -10.07
CA VAL A 1021 11.26 -21.27 -10.19
C VAL A 1021 12.76 -20.97 -10.10
N ALA A 1022 13.50 -21.66 -9.22
CA ALA A 1022 14.94 -21.46 -9.08
C ALA A 1022 15.72 -21.88 -10.34
N LEU A 1023 15.24 -22.88 -11.10
CA LEU A 1023 15.85 -23.29 -12.38
C LEU A 1023 15.91 -22.16 -13.42
N ASN A 1024 14.98 -21.20 -13.38
CA ASN A 1024 15.00 -20.05 -14.29
C ASN A 1024 16.31 -19.25 -14.20
N TYR A 1025 16.89 -19.14 -12.99
CA TYR A 1025 18.13 -18.40 -12.76
C TYR A 1025 19.37 -19.13 -13.31
N PHE A 1026 19.27 -20.44 -13.49
CA PHE A 1026 20.30 -21.23 -14.16
C PHE A 1026 20.13 -21.17 -15.68
N GLU A 1027 18.88 -21.15 -16.16
CA GLU A 1027 18.56 -21.08 -17.59
C GLU A 1027 19.00 -19.76 -18.22
N ASP A 1028 18.79 -18.63 -17.54
CA ASP A 1028 19.27 -17.31 -18.02
C ASP A 1028 20.68 -16.94 -17.54
N GLY A 1029 21.33 -17.79 -16.73
CA GLY A 1029 22.67 -17.54 -16.18
C GLY A 1029 22.73 -16.50 -15.05
N SER A 1030 21.59 -15.95 -14.62
CA SER A 1030 21.56 -14.92 -13.56
C SER A 1030 22.00 -15.43 -12.18
N VAL A 1031 22.09 -16.75 -11.97
CA VAL A 1031 22.67 -17.36 -10.76
C VAL A 1031 24.11 -16.91 -10.49
N ASP A 1032 24.88 -16.61 -11.53
CA ASP A 1032 26.26 -16.13 -11.37
C ASP A 1032 26.34 -14.64 -11.00
N ALA A 1033 25.26 -13.89 -11.21
CA ALA A 1033 25.11 -12.51 -10.76
C ALA A 1033 24.49 -12.41 -9.35
N ALA A 1034 24.07 -13.54 -8.75
CA ALA A 1034 23.55 -13.56 -7.39
C ALA A 1034 24.67 -13.27 -6.38
N CYS A 1035 24.37 -12.44 -5.37
CA CYS A 1035 25.26 -12.30 -4.22
C CYS A 1035 25.48 -13.65 -3.52
N PRO A 1036 26.61 -13.85 -2.83
CA PRO A 1036 26.99 -15.17 -2.31
C PRO A 1036 25.91 -15.93 -1.51
N PRO A 1037 25.14 -15.29 -0.60
CA PRO A 1037 24.09 -15.98 0.13
C PRO A 1037 22.94 -16.46 -0.79
N LEU A 1038 22.55 -15.64 -1.78
CA LEU A 1038 21.49 -16.01 -2.74
C LEU A 1038 21.96 -17.07 -3.72
N LYS A 1039 23.22 -17.02 -4.17
CA LYS A 1039 23.81 -18.06 -5.00
C LYS A 1039 23.73 -19.41 -4.29
N ALA A 1040 24.19 -19.46 -3.03
CA ALA A 1040 24.09 -20.66 -2.21
C ALA A 1040 22.63 -21.15 -2.08
N LEU A 1041 21.70 -20.23 -1.83
CA LEU A 1041 20.28 -20.55 -1.68
C LEU A 1041 19.64 -21.11 -2.97
N LEU A 1042 19.94 -20.52 -4.13
CA LEU A 1042 19.47 -21.00 -5.44
C LEU A 1042 20.00 -22.42 -5.74
N HIS A 1043 21.26 -22.70 -5.43
CA HIS A 1043 21.82 -24.05 -5.53
C HIS A 1043 21.14 -25.03 -4.58
N VAL A 1044 20.87 -24.64 -3.33
CA VAL A 1044 20.11 -25.48 -2.39
C VAL A 1044 18.70 -25.77 -2.89
N LEU A 1045 18.01 -24.78 -3.48
CA LEU A 1045 16.67 -24.98 -4.04
C LEU A 1045 16.66 -25.97 -5.21
N VAL A 1046 17.69 -25.95 -6.06
CA VAL A 1046 17.74 -26.79 -7.27
C VAL A 1046 18.37 -28.16 -7.04
N HIS A 1047 19.48 -28.21 -6.29
CA HIS A 1047 20.32 -29.40 -6.13
C HIS A 1047 20.28 -29.98 -4.71
N GLY A 1048 19.61 -29.32 -3.77
CA GLY A 1048 19.55 -29.74 -2.36
C GLY A 1048 20.78 -29.37 -1.52
N HIS A 1049 21.87 -28.94 -2.15
CA HIS A 1049 23.10 -28.54 -1.48
C HIS A 1049 23.87 -27.47 -2.27
N PHE A 1050 24.78 -26.76 -1.59
CA PHE A 1050 25.79 -25.88 -2.19
C PHE A 1050 27.15 -26.22 -1.58
N GLU A 1051 28.11 -26.68 -2.39
CA GLU A 1051 29.44 -27.09 -1.90
C GLU A 1051 29.40 -28.09 -0.72
N GLY A 1052 28.44 -29.03 -0.76
CA GLY A 1052 28.20 -30.00 0.31
C GLY A 1052 27.45 -29.46 1.54
N MET A 1053 27.11 -28.16 1.57
CA MET A 1053 26.31 -27.54 2.62
C MET A 1053 24.81 -27.66 2.31
N THR A 1054 24.03 -28.05 3.30
CA THR A 1054 22.56 -27.97 3.25
C THR A 1054 22.09 -26.64 3.86
N ILE A 1055 20.79 -26.36 3.81
CA ILE A 1055 20.22 -25.15 4.41
C ILE A 1055 20.42 -25.07 5.93
N GLN A 1056 20.68 -26.19 6.60
CA GLN A 1056 20.92 -26.25 8.04
C GLN A 1056 22.40 -26.07 8.41
N ASP A 1057 23.32 -26.03 7.43
CA ASP A 1057 24.75 -25.87 7.71
C ASP A 1057 25.04 -24.47 8.29
N PRO A 1058 25.69 -24.38 9.47
CA PRO A 1058 26.01 -23.09 10.10
C PRO A 1058 26.84 -22.17 9.21
N ARG A 1059 27.69 -22.71 8.32
CA ARG A 1059 28.52 -21.92 7.40
C ARG A 1059 27.67 -21.21 6.36
N LEU A 1060 26.63 -21.88 5.84
CA LEU A 1060 25.68 -21.27 4.91
C LEU A 1060 24.82 -20.22 5.62
N ARG A 1061 24.32 -20.54 6.82
CA ARG A 1061 23.52 -19.60 7.65
C ARG A 1061 24.30 -18.32 7.97
N ALA A 1062 25.60 -18.43 8.24
CA ALA A 1062 26.47 -17.29 8.54
C ALA A 1062 26.55 -16.26 7.40
N LEU A 1063 26.33 -16.66 6.14
CA LEU A 1063 26.30 -15.75 4.98
C LEU A 1063 25.17 -14.70 5.08
N PHE A 1064 24.12 -14.99 5.84
CA PHE A 1064 22.95 -14.12 6.02
C PHE A 1064 23.07 -13.17 7.22
N THR A 1065 24.24 -13.08 7.85
CA THR A 1065 24.45 -12.23 9.03
C THR A 1065 24.99 -10.86 8.67
N ARG A 1066 24.64 -9.86 9.48
CA ARG A 1066 25.12 -8.49 9.31
C ARG A 1066 26.65 -8.38 9.40
N GLU A 1067 27.25 -9.10 10.33
CA GLU A 1067 28.71 -9.13 10.50
C GLU A 1067 29.41 -9.65 9.23
N SER A 1068 28.94 -10.78 8.69
CA SER A 1068 29.48 -11.37 7.47
C SER A 1068 29.33 -10.44 6.26
N LEU A 1069 28.16 -9.81 6.11
CA LEU A 1069 27.92 -8.83 5.05
C LEU A 1069 28.90 -7.65 5.13
N LEU A 1070 29.04 -7.03 6.31
CA LEU A 1070 29.89 -5.84 6.48
C LEU A 1070 31.37 -6.12 6.28
N ALA A 1071 31.83 -7.34 6.57
CA ALA A 1071 33.22 -7.76 6.36
C ALA A 1071 33.50 -8.23 4.92
N SER A 1072 32.49 -8.30 4.06
CA SER A 1072 32.62 -8.94 2.75
C SER A 1072 33.04 -7.98 1.64
N ASP A 1073 33.95 -8.46 0.78
CA ASP A 1073 34.42 -7.71 -0.40
C ASP A 1073 33.27 -7.36 -1.36
N TRP A 1074 32.28 -8.24 -1.50
CA TRP A 1074 31.15 -8.02 -2.40
C TRP A 1074 30.25 -6.88 -1.91
N TYR A 1075 30.10 -6.67 -0.60
CA TYR A 1075 29.37 -5.51 -0.08
C TYR A 1075 30.17 -4.22 -0.29
N HIS A 1076 31.48 -4.23 -0.03
CA HIS A 1076 32.35 -3.08 -0.31
C HIS A 1076 32.34 -2.71 -1.79
N GLN A 1077 32.31 -3.70 -2.70
CA GLN A 1077 32.14 -3.46 -4.13
C GLN A 1077 30.83 -2.72 -4.43
N ARG A 1078 29.72 -3.08 -3.78
CA ARG A 1078 28.43 -2.39 -3.96
C ARG A 1078 28.49 -0.91 -3.53
N LEU A 1079 29.23 -0.60 -2.46
CA LEU A 1079 29.44 0.78 -2.01
C LEU A 1079 30.28 1.56 -3.04
N ALA A 1080 31.35 0.95 -3.55
CA ALA A 1080 32.19 1.54 -4.59
C ALA A 1080 31.42 1.79 -5.89
N VAL A 1081 30.58 0.84 -6.33
CA VAL A 1081 29.72 1.02 -7.51
C VAL A 1081 28.74 2.17 -7.28
N LYS A 1082 28.18 2.31 -6.07
CA LYS A 1082 27.28 3.42 -5.78
C LYS A 1082 27.99 4.77 -5.90
N GLN A 1083 29.18 4.89 -5.30
CA GLN A 1083 30.02 6.07 -5.43
C GLN A 1083 30.31 6.41 -6.90
N GLN A 1084 30.72 5.42 -7.70
CA GLN A 1084 31.01 5.62 -9.13
C GLN A 1084 29.79 6.16 -9.89
N ARG A 1085 28.60 5.63 -9.59
CA ARG A 1085 27.34 6.11 -10.20
C ARG A 1085 26.99 7.52 -9.79
N ASP A 1086 27.20 7.87 -8.52
CA ASP A 1086 26.98 9.25 -8.05
C ASP A 1086 27.95 10.23 -8.69
N VAL A 1087 29.24 9.88 -8.79
CA VAL A 1087 30.23 10.69 -9.50
C VAL A 1087 29.82 10.91 -10.95
N ALA A 1088 29.39 9.85 -11.65
CA ALA A 1088 28.93 9.96 -13.04
C ALA A 1088 27.68 10.86 -13.17
N LEU A 1089 26.69 10.70 -12.28
CA LEU A 1089 25.47 11.50 -12.28
C LEU A 1089 25.76 12.98 -11.99
N TRP A 1090 26.52 13.29 -10.95
CA TRP A 1090 26.85 14.67 -10.60
C TRP A 1090 27.76 15.34 -11.63
N THR A 1091 28.65 14.57 -12.29
CA THR A 1091 29.42 15.06 -13.44
C THR A 1091 28.49 15.47 -14.58
N ARG A 1092 27.48 14.64 -14.89
CA ARG A 1092 26.48 14.95 -15.92
C ARG A 1092 25.67 16.20 -15.55
N HIS A 1093 25.25 16.35 -14.29
CA HIS A 1093 24.56 17.56 -13.83
C HIS A 1093 25.38 18.83 -14.07
N VAL A 1094 26.67 18.81 -13.73
CA VAL A 1094 27.58 19.93 -13.99
C VAL A 1094 27.67 20.23 -15.48
N GLN A 1095 27.86 19.21 -16.33
CA GLN A 1095 27.96 19.38 -17.78
C GLN A 1095 26.68 19.96 -18.41
N GLU A 1096 25.51 19.50 -17.98
CA GLU A 1096 24.22 19.97 -18.48
C GLU A 1096 23.97 21.45 -18.08
N LEU A 1097 24.30 21.83 -16.84
CA LEU A 1097 24.21 23.22 -16.38
C LEU A 1097 25.20 24.13 -17.12
N GLU A 1098 26.44 23.68 -17.34
CA GLU A 1098 27.44 24.43 -18.12
C GLU A 1098 27.02 24.63 -19.58
N ALA A 1099 26.47 23.58 -20.20
CA ALA A 1099 25.93 23.66 -21.57
C ALA A 1099 24.70 24.58 -21.67
N PHE A 1100 23.92 24.70 -20.59
CA PHE A 1100 22.74 25.55 -20.53
C PHE A 1100 23.04 27.02 -20.20
N LEU A 1101 24.18 27.31 -19.55
CA LEU A 1101 24.58 28.65 -19.10
C LEU A 1101 24.44 29.75 -20.17
N PRO A 1102 24.85 29.56 -21.45
CA PRO A 1102 24.70 30.60 -22.47
C PRO A 1102 23.24 30.96 -22.78
N ARG A 1103 22.29 30.04 -22.53
CA ARG A 1103 20.85 30.21 -22.76
C ARG A 1103 20.13 30.78 -21.53
N ALA A 1104 20.67 30.57 -20.34
CA ALA A 1104 20.06 30.93 -19.06
C ALA A 1104 19.87 32.44 -18.85
N VAL A 1105 20.77 33.26 -19.41
CA VAL A 1105 20.73 34.74 -19.30
C VAL A 1105 19.42 35.32 -19.84
N ALA A 1106 18.76 34.64 -20.77
CA ALA A 1106 17.48 35.06 -21.35
C ALA A 1106 16.23 34.59 -20.57
N GLN A 1107 16.36 33.67 -19.60
CA GLN A 1107 15.24 32.90 -19.02
C GLN A 1107 15.03 33.07 -17.50
N GLN A 1108 15.75 33.98 -16.84
CA GLN A 1108 15.63 34.23 -15.38
C GLN A 1108 15.73 32.94 -14.53
N PHE A 1109 16.52 31.96 -14.96
CA PHE A 1109 16.74 30.69 -14.29
C PHE A 1109 18.10 30.73 -13.57
N ASP A 1110 18.11 30.51 -12.25
CA ASP A 1110 19.33 30.60 -11.43
C ASP A 1110 20.24 29.37 -11.64
N VAL A 1111 20.99 29.39 -12.73
CA VAL A 1111 21.96 28.34 -13.08
C VAL A 1111 23.21 28.43 -12.22
N ASP A 1112 23.67 29.64 -11.90
CA ASP A 1112 24.94 29.85 -11.20
C ASP A 1112 24.91 29.23 -9.80
N ALA A 1113 23.83 29.43 -9.03
CA ALA A 1113 23.68 28.81 -7.71
C ALA A 1113 23.61 27.27 -7.81
N ARG A 1114 22.80 26.74 -8.75
CA ARG A 1114 22.68 25.29 -8.97
C ARG A 1114 23.99 24.65 -9.41
N LEU A 1115 24.77 25.34 -10.24
CA LEU A 1115 26.07 24.86 -10.70
C LEU A 1115 27.09 24.84 -9.56
N ALA A 1116 27.07 25.87 -8.69
CA ALA A 1116 27.89 25.89 -7.49
C ALA A 1116 27.54 24.71 -6.55
N GLU A 1117 26.26 24.48 -6.29
CA GLU A 1117 25.79 23.36 -5.46
C GLU A 1117 26.13 22.00 -6.07
N ALA A 1118 25.93 21.83 -7.38
CA ALA A 1118 26.28 20.59 -8.10
C ALA A 1118 27.79 20.29 -8.02
N ARG A 1119 28.65 21.31 -8.08
CA ARG A 1119 30.11 21.14 -7.91
C ARG A 1119 30.48 20.75 -6.48
N VAL A 1120 29.80 21.29 -5.47
CA VAL A 1120 29.99 20.89 -4.06
C VAL A 1120 29.58 19.43 -3.85
N GLN A 1121 28.43 19.02 -4.40
CA GLN A 1121 27.97 17.64 -4.30
C GLN A 1121 28.91 16.68 -5.06
N LEU A 1122 29.37 17.06 -6.27
CA LEU A 1122 30.37 16.28 -7.00
C LEU A 1122 31.65 16.08 -6.19
N ALA A 1123 32.13 17.13 -5.51
CA ALA A 1123 33.30 17.03 -4.64
C ALA A 1123 33.06 16.07 -3.45
N ARG A 1124 31.89 16.15 -2.79
CA ARG A 1124 31.51 15.24 -1.69
C ARG A 1124 31.48 13.79 -2.16
N VAL A 1125 30.75 13.47 -3.23
CA VAL A 1125 30.60 12.07 -3.68
C VAL A 1125 31.89 11.49 -4.24
N SER A 1126 32.80 12.35 -4.75
CA SER A 1126 34.13 11.93 -5.21
C SER A 1126 35.12 11.68 -4.07
N ALA A 1127 34.81 12.15 -2.85
CA ALA A 1127 35.71 12.03 -1.70
C ALA A 1127 35.71 10.60 -1.14
N PRO A 1128 36.85 10.06 -0.67
CA PRO A 1128 36.91 8.73 -0.05
C PRO A 1128 35.96 8.56 1.15
N GLU A 1129 35.75 9.62 1.93
CA GLU A 1129 34.87 9.65 3.10
C GLU A 1129 33.41 9.33 2.74
N TYR A 1130 33.01 9.56 1.49
CA TYR A 1130 31.67 9.21 1.01
C TYR A 1130 31.40 7.70 1.10
N LEU A 1131 32.42 6.85 0.95
CA LEU A 1131 32.25 5.40 1.12
C LEU A 1131 31.88 5.04 2.56
N GLU A 1132 32.43 5.75 3.55
CA GLU A 1132 32.08 5.59 4.95
C GLU A 1132 30.63 6.04 5.22
N GLU A 1133 30.19 7.11 4.56
CA GLU A 1133 28.78 7.55 4.62
C GLU A 1133 27.80 6.50 4.07
N LEU A 1134 28.22 5.71 3.08
CA LEU A 1134 27.39 4.69 2.45
C LEU A 1134 27.32 3.38 3.26
N VAL A 1135 28.20 3.16 4.24
CA VAL A 1135 28.16 1.96 5.09
C VAL A 1135 26.83 1.92 5.86
N GLY A 1136 26.12 0.80 5.76
CA GLY A 1136 24.78 0.65 6.33
C GLY A 1136 23.65 0.96 5.35
N THR A 1137 23.96 1.35 4.11
CA THR A 1137 23.01 1.39 2.98
C THR A 1137 23.12 0.14 2.11
N ILE A 1138 22.18 -0.08 1.19
CA ILE A 1138 22.27 -1.23 0.25
C ILE A 1138 23.33 -1.08 -0.86
N GLY A 1139 24.00 0.08 -0.94
CA GLY A 1139 24.91 0.41 -2.04
C GLY A 1139 24.23 0.35 -3.40
N ALA A 1140 24.94 -0.11 -4.43
CA ALA A 1140 24.40 -0.35 -5.76
C ALA A 1140 24.81 -1.74 -6.25
N ASP A 1141 23.89 -2.44 -6.93
CA ASP A 1141 24.25 -3.71 -7.56
C ASP A 1141 25.31 -3.51 -8.66
N PRO A 1142 26.38 -4.31 -8.72
CA PRO A 1142 27.41 -4.18 -9.75
C PRO A 1142 26.94 -4.58 -11.16
N PHE A 1143 25.76 -5.21 -11.31
CA PHE A 1143 25.29 -5.77 -12.58
C PHE A 1143 26.32 -6.73 -13.20
N THR A 1144 26.94 -7.56 -12.35
CA THR A 1144 27.95 -8.55 -12.76
C THR A 1144 27.44 -9.38 -13.93
N LEU A 1145 28.25 -9.50 -14.99
CA LEU A 1145 27.92 -10.21 -16.25
C LEU A 1145 26.77 -9.61 -17.09
N GLN A 1146 26.19 -8.48 -16.71
CA GLN A 1146 25.06 -7.86 -17.43
C GLN A 1146 25.45 -6.63 -18.24
N ILE A 1147 26.54 -5.97 -17.88
CA ILE A 1147 27.07 -4.79 -18.59
C ILE A 1147 28.42 -5.18 -19.20
N PRO A 1148 28.68 -4.89 -20.49
CA PRO A 1148 29.99 -5.10 -21.08
C PRO A 1148 31.07 -4.34 -20.29
N ASN A 1149 32.21 -4.99 -20.03
CA ASN A 1149 33.36 -4.39 -19.35
C ASN A 1149 33.94 -3.18 -20.09
#